data_AF-A0A251V9P5-F1
#
_entry.id   AF-A0A251V9P5-F1
#
_cell.length_a   1.000
_cell.length_b   1.000
_cell.length_c   1.000
_cell.angle_alpha   90.00
_cell.angle_beta   90.00
_cell.angle_gamma   90.00
#
_symmetry.space_group_name_H-M   'P 1'
#
loop_
_entity.id
_entity.type
_entity.pdbx_description
1 polymer ?
#
loop_
_entity_poly.entity_id
_entity_poly.type
_entity_poly.pdbx_seq_one_letter_code
_entity_poly.pdbx_strand_id
1 'polypeptide(L)'
;MSHKQTCVLSFLFFFVLILSCGASGVTISVINDCGFTVWPGISGSPVLDITGFELAKGKSQTLQIPEVWHGQIWGRTGCTFNASGHLSCKTGECGSGEMGCNGRAATPPVTLAEFEATGFKDYYYNISLINGYNLPMTMEAGGSSLKVLNCTITGCSDGLNQLYCTKTGCVDDLNQRCPIELQLESGGGCKSACQTFGTQEYCCDNSLTLGMCEPTAYTQFFRSACPRSSYVTGFISGVRFCDDVNYTVRFCPFVDTFSTIKLGGQLNYYDQLVSIRGNFTLGFFNSNGFYLGIWYTDDAEARKVWVANPNKPIKSISAGIMSLSIDPNTGNLIITTGGTTLMNITDVQAGPNPNVTATLEDTGNFQLINEIDKRVLWQSFDHPTDVLLPGMKLGFNMKTGQNWTLASWLTKEVPPPGAFTLSVEPNYKGVRTLMIRRRGKPYWTRSLSNHISFEDLFTLDHRGRQPYYNLTSVYNAEAWYLSYESSYLEFPMWILTPEGRITDDDSFVLWTPEFCYGDDSSNGCVESSFPQCRNLTGVTDNFDEKNGEFDPRTASATDSNSSLSISDCFAKCWNDCSCVGFKSHTIDGTGCDFWSGSKSNSFLVYPIESWSNSRSKYVISSLNLVSSSTGSLNLVSSSTGKKTKRNMTWIWIWTSIGVSIPSIFLCFALPWYMKKRRQTREENQRRKRDEYFLELIASESFKDVHQLESNTRNGKDLLLFSFASIMSATGDFALENKLGQGGFGPVYKGKLSDGREVAIKRLSRTSGQGLVEFKNELILIAKLQHTNLVQVLGCCIHEEEKMLIYEYMPNKSLDFFLFDERRKAELDWPRRFNIIEGIAQGLLYLHKYSRMRVIHRDLKANNILLDENMNPKISDFGMARMVKDNETEAMTNRVVGTYGYMSPEYAMEGTFSMKSDIFSFGVLILEIISGRRNSSFIHLDRTYNLIGYAWELWQQEDALELEDPTFGNTFVVQQFLRTLHVALLCVQESAVDRPTTSDMISMLLNDTISLPAPKRPAFFNGRVESNSTPEESKPNHYSVNGMTITVMEGRR
;
A
#
# COMPACT_ATOMS: atom_id res chain seq x y z
N MET A 1 -35.17 63.09 30.24
CA MET A 1 -36.38 62.24 30.13
C MET A 1 -36.16 61.22 29.00
N SER A 2 -35.88 59.94 29.30
CA SER A 2 -35.98 58.84 28.33
C SER A 2 -35.84 57.48 29.04
N HIS A 3 -36.94 56.98 29.63
CA HIS A 3 -36.94 55.67 30.30
C HIS A 3 -38.33 54.98 30.34
N LYS A 4 -39.23 55.35 29.41
CA LYS A 4 -40.64 54.88 29.38
C LYS A 4 -41.13 54.36 28.01
N GLN A 5 -40.24 54.11 27.04
CA GLN A 5 -40.63 53.61 25.71
C GLN A 5 -40.17 52.18 25.38
N THR A 6 -39.25 51.58 26.14
CA THR A 6 -38.71 50.24 25.84
C THR A 6 -39.52 49.06 26.42
N CYS A 7 -40.31 49.24 27.48
CA CYS A 7 -41.03 48.11 28.09
C CYS A 7 -42.32 47.68 27.37
N VAL A 8 -42.89 48.51 26.49
CA VAL A 8 -44.20 48.24 25.87
C VAL A 8 -44.09 47.34 24.62
N LEU A 9 -42.98 47.42 23.89
CA LEU A 9 -42.75 46.58 22.70
C LEU A 9 -42.45 45.11 23.05
N SER A 10 -41.75 44.83 24.16
CA SER A 10 -41.38 43.46 24.53
C SER A 10 -42.56 42.56 24.90
N PHE A 11 -43.66 43.13 25.43
CA PHE A 11 -44.81 42.35 25.87
C PHE A 11 -45.69 41.84 24.72
N LEU A 12 -45.74 42.56 23.59
CA LEU A 12 -46.47 42.10 22.39
C LEU A 12 -45.70 41.03 21.62
N PHE A 13 -44.37 41.09 21.60
CA PHE A 13 -43.54 40.07 20.95
C PHE A 13 -43.65 38.69 21.63
N PHE A 14 -43.81 38.67 22.96
CA PHE A 14 -43.91 37.43 23.74
C PHE A 14 -45.19 36.62 23.47
N PHE A 15 -46.28 37.26 23.02
CA PHE A 15 -47.55 36.58 22.73
C PHE A 15 -47.63 36.02 21.30
N VAL A 16 -46.83 36.54 20.36
CA VAL A 16 -46.75 36.04 18.98
C VAL A 16 -45.85 34.79 18.88
N LEU A 17 -44.77 34.73 19.67
CA LEU A 17 -43.85 33.59 19.71
C LEU A 17 -44.47 32.30 20.30
N ILE A 18 -45.61 32.37 20.98
CA ILE A 18 -46.34 31.20 21.51
C ILE A 18 -47.17 30.51 20.40
N LEU A 19 -47.40 31.18 19.27
CA LEU A 19 -48.18 30.66 18.12
C LEU A 19 -47.32 30.17 16.94
N SER A 20 -46.01 30.02 17.13
CA SER A 20 -45.10 29.43 16.13
C SER A 20 -44.17 28.36 16.69
N CYS A 21 -44.57 27.68 17.77
CA CYS A 21 -43.95 26.43 18.18
C CYS A 21 -44.47 25.29 17.28
N GLY A 22 -44.00 25.26 16.03
CA GLY A 22 -44.16 24.09 15.17
C GLY A 22 -43.33 22.95 15.75
N ALA A 23 -43.97 21.82 16.08
CA ALA A 23 -43.29 20.67 16.67
C ALA A 23 -42.12 20.22 15.78
N SER A 24 -40.97 19.92 16.38
CA SER A 24 -39.80 19.42 15.65
C SER A 24 -39.91 17.91 15.46
N GLY A 25 -40.96 17.51 14.73
CA GLY A 25 -41.35 16.11 14.54
C GLY A 25 -40.27 15.27 13.88
N VAL A 26 -40.09 14.05 14.38
CA VAL A 26 -39.18 13.08 13.78
C VAL A 26 -39.81 12.50 12.52
N THR A 27 -39.03 12.38 11.46
CA THR A 27 -39.51 12.01 10.13
C THR A 27 -38.97 10.64 9.74
N ILE A 28 -39.83 9.65 9.50
CA ILE A 28 -39.42 8.32 9.00
C ILE A 28 -39.89 8.16 7.55
N SER A 29 -38.95 8.02 6.62
CA SER A 29 -39.24 7.74 5.21
C SER A 29 -39.18 6.24 4.93
N VAL A 30 -40.32 5.65 4.57
CA VAL A 30 -40.47 4.23 4.23
C VAL A 30 -40.41 4.08 2.71
N ILE A 31 -39.51 3.22 2.22
CA ILE A 31 -39.19 3.06 0.79
C ILE A 31 -39.35 1.59 0.37
N ASN A 32 -40.01 1.34 -0.76
CA ASN A 32 -40.11 0.01 -1.36
C ASN A 32 -39.19 -0.13 -2.58
N ASP A 33 -38.03 -0.75 -2.39
CA ASP A 33 -37.10 -1.12 -3.46
C ASP A 33 -37.40 -2.53 -4.05
N CYS A 34 -38.38 -3.26 -3.50
CA CYS A 34 -38.75 -4.62 -3.91
C CYS A 34 -39.26 -4.71 -5.37
N GLY A 35 -39.18 -5.93 -5.93
CA GLY A 35 -39.73 -6.24 -7.26
C GLY A 35 -41.26 -6.13 -7.38
N PHE A 36 -41.97 -5.94 -6.27
CA PHE A 36 -43.43 -6.05 -6.11
C PHE A 36 -43.97 -5.01 -5.12
N THR A 37 -45.29 -4.81 -5.09
CA THR A 37 -45.96 -3.95 -4.09
C THR A 37 -45.86 -4.56 -2.69
N VAL A 38 -45.53 -3.72 -1.71
CA VAL A 38 -45.55 -4.05 -0.28
C VAL A 38 -46.69 -3.25 0.37
N TRP A 39 -47.35 -3.79 1.39
CA TRP A 39 -48.35 -3.05 2.17
C TRP A 39 -47.84 -2.84 3.60
N PRO A 40 -47.17 -1.71 3.90
CA PRO A 40 -46.62 -1.51 5.23
C PRO A 40 -47.69 -1.54 6.32
N GLY A 41 -47.36 -2.15 7.45
CA GLY A 41 -48.11 -2.05 8.70
C GLY A 41 -47.30 -1.24 9.71
N ILE A 42 -48.00 -0.47 10.56
CA ILE A 42 -47.39 0.32 11.62
C ILE A 42 -48.18 0.12 12.91
N SER A 43 -47.47 -0.11 14.00
CA SER A 43 -48.01 -0.06 15.37
C SER A 43 -47.11 0.78 16.25
N GLY A 44 -47.67 1.43 17.27
CA GLY A 44 -46.89 2.24 18.20
C GLY A 44 -47.75 2.98 19.22
N SER A 45 -47.08 3.60 20.18
CA SER A 45 -47.68 4.38 21.26
C SER A 45 -47.04 5.78 21.30
N PRO A 46 -47.81 6.87 21.11
CA PRO A 46 -49.22 6.88 20.68
C PRO A 46 -49.45 6.29 19.27
N VAL A 47 -50.70 5.91 18.98
CA VAL A 47 -51.09 5.43 17.65
C VAL A 47 -51.09 6.61 16.67
N LEU A 48 -50.50 6.41 15.48
CA LEU A 48 -50.41 7.42 14.41
C LEU A 48 -51.68 7.44 13.55
N ASP A 49 -51.94 8.56 12.86
CA ASP A 49 -53.06 8.70 11.91
C ASP A 49 -52.99 7.69 10.74
N ILE A 50 -51.78 7.27 10.36
CA ILE A 50 -51.51 6.27 9.32
C ILE A 50 -50.91 5.03 9.99
N THR A 51 -51.71 3.96 10.11
CA THR A 51 -51.28 2.67 10.69
C THR A 51 -51.03 1.58 9.64
N GLY A 52 -51.14 1.91 8.36
CA GLY A 52 -50.82 1.04 7.24
C GLY A 52 -51.31 1.60 5.90
N PHE A 53 -50.65 1.23 4.81
CA PHE A 53 -50.89 1.77 3.46
C PHE A 53 -50.43 0.79 2.37
N GLU A 54 -50.65 1.13 1.10
CA GLU A 54 -50.06 0.44 -0.05
C GLU A 54 -48.83 1.21 -0.58
N LEU A 55 -47.71 0.50 -0.78
CA LEU A 55 -46.48 1.09 -1.28
C LEU A 55 -46.00 0.32 -2.53
N ALA A 56 -46.33 0.84 -3.71
CA ALA A 56 -45.90 0.27 -4.99
C ALA A 56 -44.37 0.30 -5.17
N LYS A 57 -43.85 -0.55 -6.06
CA LYS A 57 -42.41 -0.63 -6.40
C LYS A 57 -41.82 0.75 -6.75
N GLY A 58 -40.66 1.06 -6.18
CA GLY A 58 -39.94 2.31 -6.43
C GLY A 58 -40.66 3.55 -5.90
N LYS A 59 -41.52 3.40 -4.89
CA LYS A 59 -42.17 4.50 -4.19
C LYS A 59 -41.70 4.61 -2.75
N SER A 60 -41.82 5.82 -2.22
CA SER A 60 -41.57 6.17 -0.83
C SER A 60 -42.78 6.87 -0.25
N GLN A 61 -43.00 6.68 1.06
CA GLN A 61 -43.98 7.42 1.85
C GLN A 61 -43.34 7.86 3.16
N THR A 62 -43.58 9.11 3.54
CA THR A 62 -42.98 9.74 4.71
C THR A 62 -43.99 9.81 5.85
N LEU A 63 -43.56 9.41 7.04
CA LEU A 63 -44.32 9.40 8.29
C LEU A 63 -43.80 10.51 9.20
N GLN A 64 -44.71 11.16 9.93
CA GLN A 64 -44.38 12.10 11.00
C GLN A 64 -44.61 11.41 12.34
N ILE A 65 -43.60 11.45 13.20
CA ILE A 65 -43.52 10.76 14.48
C ILE A 65 -43.41 11.79 15.61
N PRO A 66 -44.17 11.66 16.71
CA PRO A 66 -44.03 12.52 17.88
C PRO A 66 -42.65 12.48 18.52
N GLU A 67 -42.29 13.52 19.28
CA GLU A 67 -41.02 13.60 20.04
C GLU A 67 -40.86 12.47 21.09
N VAL A 68 -41.96 11.84 21.49
CA VAL A 68 -41.99 10.60 22.28
C VAL A 68 -42.89 9.58 21.59
N TRP A 69 -42.32 8.48 21.11
CA TRP A 69 -43.02 7.42 20.39
C TRP A 69 -42.23 6.11 20.42
N HIS A 70 -42.84 5.03 20.90
CA HIS A 70 -42.30 3.67 20.74
C HIS A 70 -43.15 2.94 19.70
N GLY A 71 -42.54 2.38 18.66
CA GLY A 71 -43.29 1.67 17.62
C GLY A 71 -42.47 0.79 16.68
N GLN A 72 -43.22 0.11 15.82
CA GLN A 72 -42.73 -0.89 14.87
C GLN A 72 -43.34 -0.66 13.49
N ILE A 73 -42.51 -0.86 12.45
CA ILE A 73 -42.88 -0.78 11.03
C ILE A 73 -42.46 -2.09 10.35
N TRP A 74 -43.30 -2.65 9.50
CA TRP A 74 -42.99 -3.87 8.75
C TRP A 74 -43.70 -3.90 7.40
N GLY A 75 -43.25 -4.77 6.49
CA GLY A 75 -43.94 -5.04 5.23
C GLY A 75 -44.88 -6.25 5.32
N ARG A 76 -46.10 -6.14 4.80
CA ARG A 76 -46.95 -7.28 4.44
C ARG A 76 -46.71 -7.69 2.99
N THR A 77 -46.67 -9.00 2.72
CA THR A 77 -46.41 -9.55 1.38
C THR A 77 -47.54 -10.47 0.91
N GLY A 78 -47.70 -10.60 -0.41
CA GLY A 78 -48.70 -11.47 -1.02
C GLY A 78 -50.15 -11.09 -0.67
N CYS A 79 -50.43 -9.81 -0.47
CA CYS A 79 -51.74 -9.33 -0.07
C CYS A 79 -52.78 -9.35 -1.19
N THR A 80 -54.03 -9.61 -0.81
CA THR A 80 -55.21 -9.58 -1.67
C THR A 80 -56.40 -8.98 -0.93
N PHE A 81 -57.27 -8.27 -1.64
CA PHE A 81 -58.57 -7.84 -1.13
C PHE A 81 -59.65 -8.80 -1.60
N ASN A 82 -60.53 -9.24 -0.70
CA ASN A 82 -61.71 -10.02 -1.06
C ASN A 82 -62.85 -9.13 -1.59
N ALA A 83 -63.94 -9.74 -2.08
CA ALA A 83 -65.10 -9.03 -2.62
C ALA A 83 -65.86 -8.12 -1.62
N SER A 84 -65.58 -8.22 -0.31
CA SER A 84 -66.11 -7.33 0.72
C SER A 84 -65.08 -6.30 1.22
N GLY A 85 -63.95 -6.13 0.52
CA GLY A 85 -62.90 -5.16 0.86
C GLY A 85 -62.01 -5.55 2.03
N HIS A 86 -62.11 -6.80 2.53
CA HIS A 86 -61.25 -7.31 3.59
C HIS A 86 -59.88 -7.66 3.01
N LEU A 87 -58.82 -7.10 3.59
CA LEU A 87 -57.43 -7.38 3.25
C LEU A 87 -56.97 -8.67 3.92
N SER A 88 -56.29 -9.55 3.17
CA SER A 88 -55.48 -10.61 3.76
C SER A 88 -54.18 -10.86 3.00
N CYS A 89 -53.12 -11.17 3.74
CA CYS A 89 -51.72 -11.26 3.30
C CYS A 89 -51.06 -12.58 3.70
N LYS A 90 -50.03 -13.00 2.95
CA LYS A 90 -49.29 -14.24 3.25
C LYS A 90 -48.45 -14.15 4.53
N THR A 91 -47.93 -12.98 4.85
CA THR A 91 -47.08 -12.71 6.03
C THR A 91 -47.30 -11.29 6.56
N GLY A 92 -46.96 -11.07 7.84
CA GLY A 92 -47.03 -9.75 8.48
C GLY A 92 -48.44 -9.21 8.75
N GLU A 93 -49.48 -10.01 8.58
CA GLU A 93 -50.88 -9.63 8.82
C GLU A 93 -51.06 -9.02 10.23
N CYS A 94 -51.85 -7.97 10.41
CA CYS A 94 -52.18 -7.42 11.74
C CYS A 94 -53.60 -7.78 12.22
N GLY A 95 -54.26 -8.70 11.51
CA GLY A 95 -55.56 -9.28 11.87
C GLY A 95 -56.73 -8.29 11.90
N SER A 96 -56.54 -7.03 11.47
CA SER A 96 -57.63 -6.04 11.36
C SER A 96 -58.62 -6.40 10.24
N GLY A 97 -58.13 -7.02 9.16
CA GLY A 97 -58.87 -7.15 7.90
C GLY A 97 -58.91 -5.86 7.08
N GLU A 98 -58.18 -4.84 7.50
CA GLU A 98 -58.17 -3.50 6.93
C GLU A 98 -56.75 -3.10 6.49
N MET A 99 -56.64 -2.05 5.67
CA MET A 99 -55.33 -1.50 5.30
C MET A 99 -54.57 -0.93 6.52
N GLY A 100 -55.28 -0.34 7.48
CA GLY A 100 -54.72 0.09 8.77
C GLY A 100 -54.60 -1.04 9.79
N CYS A 101 -53.58 -0.98 10.65
CA CYS A 101 -53.39 -1.92 11.76
C CYS A 101 -53.93 -1.39 13.10
N ASN A 102 -54.23 -0.10 13.23
CA ASN A 102 -54.93 0.52 14.37
C ASN A 102 -54.33 0.13 15.76
N GLY A 103 -52.99 0.12 15.86
CA GLY A 103 -52.26 -0.24 17.08
C GLY A 103 -52.08 -1.75 17.33
N ARG A 104 -52.54 -2.62 16.41
CA ARG A 104 -52.26 -4.07 16.46
C ARG A 104 -50.86 -4.37 15.93
N ALA A 105 -50.13 -5.22 16.64
CA ALA A 105 -48.83 -5.72 16.22
C ALA A 105 -48.92 -6.66 15.00
N ALA A 106 -47.77 -6.94 14.40
CA ALA A 106 -47.63 -7.87 13.28
C ALA A 106 -47.77 -9.34 13.71
N THR A 107 -48.37 -10.17 12.86
CA THR A 107 -48.41 -11.64 13.04
C THR A 107 -47.13 -12.27 12.45
N PRO A 108 -46.32 -13.00 13.25
CA PRO A 108 -45.13 -13.71 12.78
C PRO A 108 -45.45 -14.84 11.77
N PRO A 109 -44.61 -15.12 10.77
CA PRO A 109 -43.26 -14.58 10.58
C PRO A 109 -43.23 -13.18 9.95
N VAL A 110 -42.37 -12.31 10.47
CA VAL A 110 -42.26 -10.91 10.02
C VAL A 110 -40.91 -10.28 10.41
N THR A 111 -40.26 -9.65 9.42
CA THR A 111 -39.11 -8.76 9.65
C THR A 111 -39.62 -7.43 10.21
N LEU A 112 -39.17 -7.01 11.39
CA LEU A 112 -39.62 -5.77 12.06
C LEU A 112 -38.55 -4.68 12.02
N ALA A 113 -38.92 -3.44 11.75
CA ALA A 113 -38.13 -2.25 12.04
C ALA A 113 -38.69 -1.63 13.32
N GLU A 114 -37.86 -1.46 14.34
CA GLU A 114 -38.27 -1.01 15.66
C GLU A 114 -37.62 0.35 15.96
N PHE A 115 -38.35 1.25 16.59
CA PHE A 115 -37.92 2.62 16.84
C PHE A 115 -38.50 3.14 18.16
N GLU A 116 -37.66 3.77 18.98
CA GLU A 116 -38.09 4.48 20.18
C GLU A 116 -37.53 5.90 20.21
N ALA A 117 -38.44 6.86 20.34
CA ALA A 117 -38.19 8.25 20.68
C ALA A 117 -38.52 8.48 22.16
N THR A 118 -37.53 8.96 22.91
CA THR A 118 -37.61 9.19 24.37
C THR A 118 -37.86 10.65 24.76
N GLY A 119 -37.90 11.57 23.81
CA GLY A 119 -37.98 13.03 24.03
C GLY A 119 -36.69 13.67 24.54
N PHE A 120 -35.75 12.90 25.08
CA PHE A 120 -34.47 13.40 25.62
C PHE A 120 -33.33 13.46 24.58
N LYS A 121 -33.63 13.18 23.30
CA LYS A 121 -32.70 13.04 22.16
C LYS A 121 -31.92 11.73 22.09
N ASP A 122 -32.12 10.85 23.06
CA ASP A 122 -31.69 9.46 23.00
C ASP A 122 -32.73 8.65 22.21
N TYR A 123 -32.67 8.67 20.88
CA TYR A 123 -33.46 7.76 20.04
C TYR A 123 -32.67 6.46 19.83
N TYR A 124 -33.38 5.33 19.80
CA TYR A 124 -32.80 4.09 19.27
C TYR A 124 -33.65 3.50 18.15
N TYR A 125 -32.97 2.76 17.27
CA TYR A 125 -33.61 2.02 16.20
C TYR A 125 -32.95 0.65 15.96
N ASN A 126 -33.72 -0.27 15.39
CA ASN A 126 -33.33 -1.67 15.22
C ASN A 126 -34.03 -2.29 14.00
N ILE A 127 -33.48 -3.42 13.54
CA ILE A 127 -34.19 -4.36 12.69
C ILE A 127 -34.18 -5.72 13.40
N SER A 128 -35.36 -6.24 13.71
CA SER A 128 -35.55 -7.43 14.53
C SER A 128 -36.09 -8.61 13.71
N LEU A 129 -35.50 -9.77 13.96
CA LEU A 129 -35.79 -11.08 13.41
C LEU A 129 -36.27 -12.07 14.49
N ILE A 130 -36.48 -11.58 15.71
CA ILE A 130 -37.01 -12.36 16.85
C ILE A 130 -38.39 -12.95 16.49
N ASN A 131 -39.17 -12.20 15.70
CA ASN A 131 -40.46 -12.60 15.16
C ASN A 131 -40.35 -13.30 13.79
N GLY A 132 -39.18 -13.88 13.47
CA GLY A 132 -38.89 -14.51 12.19
C GLY A 132 -38.54 -13.50 11.11
N TYR A 133 -38.82 -13.86 9.86
CA TYR A 133 -38.42 -13.11 8.67
C TYR A 133 -39.47 -13.27 7.57
N ASN A 134 -39.71 -12.22 6.78
CA ASN A 134 -40.50 -12.34 5.54
C ASN A 134 -39.92 -11.58 4.34
N LEU A 135 -39.13 -10.52 4.56
CA LEU A 135 -38.50 -9.71 3.52
C LEU A 135 -37.20 -9.04 4.00
N PRO A 136 -36.24 -8.73 3.11
CA PRO A 136 -35.03 -8.01 3.48
C PRO A 136 -35.40 -6.56 3.84
N MET A 137 -34.80 -6.02 4.90
CA MET A 137 -35.10 -4.68 5.38
C MET A 137 -33.88 -4.05 6.08
N THR A 138 -33.67 -2.76 5.85
CA THR A 138 -32.64 -1.95 6.55
C THR A 138 -33.20 -0.63 7.05
N MET A 139 -32.64 -0.12 8.13
CA MET A 139 -32.93 1.20 8.69
C MET A 139 -31.65 2.04 8.89
N GLU A 140 -31.72 3.34 8.61
CA GLU A 140 -30.62 4.31 8.75
C GLU A 140 -31.11 5.70 9.18
N ALA A 141 -30.23 6.52 9.76
CA ALA A 141 -30.49 7.92 10.10
C ALA A 141 -30.11 8.87 8.94
N GLY A 142 -30.63 10.11 8.96
CA GLY A 142 -30.51 11.10 7.89
C GLY A 142 -29.13 11.77 7.75
N GLY A 143 -28.24 11.62 8.72
CA GLY A 143 -26.83 12.05 8.65
C GLY A 143 -26.60 13.53 8.95
N SER A 144 -27.46 14.18 9.73
CA SER A 144 -27.45 15.64 9.90
C SER A 144 -26.81 16.17 11.20
N SER A 145 -26.79 15.40 12.31
CA SER A 145 -26.29 15.94 13.61
C SER A 145 -25.78 14.92 14.64
N LEU A 146 -24.68 14.21 14.36
CA LEU A 146 -24.00 13.40 15.40
C LEU A 146 -23.31 14.26 16.48
N LYS A 147 -24.03 14.50 17.58
CA LYS A 147 -23.42 14.82 18.87
C LYS A 147 -22.94 13.52 19.54
N VAL A 148 -21.70 13.52 20.03
CA VAL A 148 -21.21 12.45 20.90
C VAL A 148 -21.90 12.58 22.26
N LEU A 149 -22.75 11.60 22.59
CA LEU A 149 -23.27 11.42 23.93
C LEU A 149 -22.19 10.76 24.80
N ASN A 150 -21.71 11.49 25.81
CA ASN A 150 -20.86 10.93 26.86
C ASN A 150 -21.71 10.01 27.74
N CYS A 151 -21.87 8.74 27.34
CA CYS A 151 -22.67 7.79 28.09
C CYS A 151 -22.01 7.44 29.42
N THR A 152 -22.58 7.92 30.53
CA THR A 152 -22.15 7.60 31.90
C THR A 152 -22.93 6.42 32.50
N ILE A 153 -23.66 5.66 31.67
CA ILE A 153 -24.47 4.53 32.13
C ILE A 153 -23.55 3.34 32.43
N THR A 154 -23.62 2.84 33.66
CA THR A 154 -22.90 1.64 34.13
C THR A 154 -23.35 0.42 33.32
N GLY A 155 -22.55 0.05 32.33
CA GLY A 155 -22.86 -0.99 31.35
C GLY A 155 -21.94 -0.93 30.12
N CYS A 156 -21.43 0.27 29.78
CA CYS A 156 -20.33 0.43 28.83
C CYS A 156 -18.98 0.07 29.49
N SER A 157 -18.71 -1.23 29.64
CA SER A 157 -17.35 -1.75 29.88
C SER A 157 -16.47 -1.55 28.64
N ASP A 158 -15.16 -1.50 28.85
CA ASP A 158 -14.17 -1.10 27.85
C ASP A 158 -14.28 -1.86 26.51
N GLY A 159 -14.31 -1.11 25.40
CA GLY A 159 -14.27 -1.62 24.01
C GLY A 159 -15.35 -1.09 23.07
N LEU A 160 -16.61 -1.01 23.51
CA LEU A 160 -17.81 -0.84 22.64
C LEU A 160 -18.09 0.60 22.14
N ASN A 161 -17.06 1.32 21.69
CA ASN A 161 -17.15 2.71 21.21
C ASN A 161 -17.83 2.92 19.82
N GLN A 162 -18.58 1.93 19.29
CA GLN A 162 -18.92 1.84 17.85
C GLN A 162 -20.44 1.78 17.52
N LEU A 163 -21.36 1.93 18.49
CA LEU A 163 -22.81 1.69 18.32
C LEU A 163 -23.66 2.86 17.77
N TYR A 164 -23.03 3.95 17.31
CA TYR A 164 -23.71 5.22 17.01
C TYR A 164 -24.14 5.37 15.55
N CYS A 165 -25.42 5.68 15.30
CA CYS A 165 -26.05 6.06 14.01
C CYS A 165 -25.82 5.20 12.75
N THR A 166 -25.04 4.12 12.78
CA THR A 166 -24.76 3.33 11.57
C THR A 166 -25.99 2.53 11.08
N LYS A 167 -26.10 2.32 9.76
CA LYS A 167 -27.17 1.50 9.15
C LYS A 167 -27.29 0.12 9.81
N THR A 168 -28.52 -0.38 9.95
CA THR A 168 -28.82 -1.66 10.58
C THR A 168 -29.81 -2.48 9.75
N GLY A 169 -29.85 -3.81 9.91
CA GLY A 169 -30.77 -4.72 9.20
C GLY A 169 -30.15 -5.85 8.41
N CYS A 170 -30.97 -6.45 7.55
CA CYS A 170 -30.63 -7.60 6.73
C CYS A 170 -30.98 -7.39 5.26
N VAL A 171 -29.99 -7.60 4.39
CA VAL A 171 -30.08 -7.44 2.94
C VAL A 171 -30.29 -8.77 2.21
N ASP A 172 -29.97 -9.89 2.85
CA ASP A 172 -30.10 -11.25 2.31
C ASP A 172 -31.58 -11.67 2.24
N ASP A 173 -31.98 -12.34 1.14
CA ASP A 173 -33.26 -13.07 1.08
C ASP A 173 -33.13 -14.42 1.80
N LEU A 174 -33.74 -14.51 2.98
CA LEU A 174 -33.75 -15.75 3.76
C LEU A 174 -34.82 -16.74 3.30
N ASN A 175 -35.84 -16.30 2.54
CA ASN A 175 -36.97 -17.16 2.17
C ASN A 175 -36.53 -18.40 1.37
N GLN A 176 -35.48 -18.26 0.57
CA GLN A 176 -34.92 -19.33 -0.27
C GLN A 176 -33.97 -20.29 0.48
N ARG A 177 -33.46 -19.89 1.65
CA ARG A 177 -32.52 -20.68 2.47
C ARG A 177 -33.07 -21.07 3.85
N CYS A 178 -34.31 -20.70 4.15
CA CYS A 178 -34.98 -21.00 5.41
C CYS A 178 -34.95 -22.51 5.72
N PRO A 179 -34.47 -22.93 6.91
CA PRO A 179 -34.52 -24.32 7.36
C PRO A 179 -35.95 -24.90 7.25
N ILE A 180 -36.07 -26.16 6.83
CA ILE A 180 -37.36 -26.74 6.43
C ILE A 180 -38.38 -26.79 7.57
N GLU A 181 -37.89 -26.87 8.82
CA GLU A 181 -38.67 -26.82 10.06
C GLU A 181 -39.31 -25.44 10.28
N LEU A 182 -38.62 -24.37 9.86
CA LEU A 182 -39.02 -22.98 10.03
C LEU A 182 -39.86 -22.45 8.86
N GLN A 183 -39.93 -23.19 7.74
CA GLN A 183 -40.68 -22.74 6.56
C GLN A 183 -42.18 -22.58 6.86
N LEU A 184 -42.79 -21.58 6.20
CA LEU A 184 -44.23 -21.36 6.21
C LEU A 184 -44.87 -22.14 5.05
N GLU A 185 -45.88 -22.96 5.33
CA GLU A 185 -46.54 -23.84 4.33
C GLU A 185 -47.13 -23.06 3.13
N SER A 186 -47.56 -21.82 3.35
CA SER A 186 -48.07 -20.91 2.30
C SER A 186 -46.96 -20.23 1.49
N GLY A 187 -45.69 -20.36 1.90
CA GLY A 187 -44.50 -19.78 1.29
C GLY A 187 -44.33 -18.27 1.51
N GLY A 188 -43.08 -17.79 1.44
CA GLY A 188 -42.75 -16.36 1.53
C GLY A 188 -42.55 -15.82 2.95
N GLY A 189 -42.23 -16.69 3.91
CA GLY A 189 -41.78 -16.32 5.25
C GLY A 189 -41.06 -17.48 5.95
N CYS A 190 -40.21 -17.13 6.92
CA CYS A 190 -39.44 -18.04 7.77
C CYS A 190 -39.74 -17.75 9.24
N LYS A 191 -40.26 -18.72 9.97
CA LYS A 191 -40.58 -18.61 11.41
C LYS A 191 -39.29 -18.43 12.23
N SER A 192 -39.41 -17.85 13.42
CA SER A 192 -38.33 -17.98 14.41
C SER A 192 -38.34 -19.39 15.03
N ALA A 193 -37.20 -19.80 15.60
CA ALA A 193 -37.10 -21.07 16.30
C ALA A 193 -38.07 -21.15 17.49
N CYS A 194 -38.20 -20.05 18.24
CA CYS A 194 -39.19 -19.93 19.32
C CYS A 194 -40.62 -20.20 18.83
N GLN A 195 -41.05 -19.57 17.73
CA GLN A 195 -42.39 -19.77 17.15
C GLN A 195 -42.64 -21.23 16.72
N THR A 196 -41.58 -21.98 16.42
CA THR A 196 -41.66 -23.35 15.88
C THR A 196 -41.59 -24.43 16.97
N PHE A 197 -40.73 -24.24 17.97
CA PHE A 197 -40.44 -25.26 18.99
C PHE A 197 -40.99 -24.93 20.39
N GLY A 198 -41.18 -23.65 20.72
CA GLY A 198 -41.82 -23.21 21.96
C GLY A 198 -41.13 -23.59 23.28
N THR A 199 -39.84 -23.99 23.25
CA THR A 199 -39.07 -24.31 24.46
C THR A 199 -38.13 -23.17 24.84
N GLN A 200 -37.74 -23.12 26.12
CA GLN A 200 -36.82 -22.09 26.66
C GLN A 200 -35.47 -22.04 25.92
N GLU A 201 -35.01 -23.16 25.36
CA GLU A 201 -33.81 -23.30 24.51
C GLU A 201 -33.89 -22.44 23.23
N TYR A 202 -35.08 -22.35 22.61
CA TYR A 202 -35.29 -21.60 21.36
C TYR A 202 -35.92 -20.21 21.56
N CYS A 203 -36.47 -19.92 22.76
CA CYS A 203 -37.11 -18.65 23.09
C CYS A 203 -36.29 -17.71 23.97
N CYS A 204 -35.38 -18.22 24.81
CA CYS A 204 -34.52 -17.41 25.71
C CYS A 204 -35.26 -16.44 26.67
N ASP A 205 -36.51 -16.72 27.07
CA ASP A 205 -37.38 -15.76 27.79
C ASP A 205 -36.87 -15.30 29.18
N ASN A 206 -35.93 -16.03 29.80
CA ASN A 206 -35.39 -15.69 31.11
C ASN A 206 -34.17 -14.76 31.00
N SER A 207 -34.39 -13.48 31.32
CA SER A 207 -33.36 -12.45 31.33
C SER A 207 -32.41 -12.52 32.55
N LEU A 208 -31.31 -11.75 32.47
CA LEU A 208 -30.36 -11.41 33.54
C LEU A 208 -29.27 -12.44 33.94
N THR A 209 -29.11 -13.58 33.25
CA THR A 209 -27.88 -14.40 33.36
C THR A 209 -27.15 -14.57 32.02
N LEU A 210 -26.04 -13.84 31.85
CA LEU A 210 -25.08 -14.10 30.77
C LEU A 210 -24.55 -15.54 30.91
N GLY A 211 -24.81 -16.38 29.90
CA GLY A 211 -24.33 -17.76 29.83
C GLY A 211 -25.40 -18.87 29.78
N MET A 212 -26.70 -18.55 29.76
CA MET A 212 -27.78 -19.57 29.78
C MET A 212 -28.59 -19.78 28.49
N CYS A 213 -28.35 -19.00 27.42
CA CYS A 213 -28.86 -19.33 26.08
C CYS A 213 -27.70 -19.48 25.10
N GLU A 214 -27.32 -20.73 24.81
CA GLU A 214 -26.33 -21.02 23.77
C GLU A 214 -26.95 -20.82 22.37
N PRO A 215 -26.20 -20.35 21.36
CA PRO A 215 -26.76 -20.11 20.03
C PRO A 215 -27.14 -21.43 19.33
N THR A 216 -28.44 -21.75 19.29
CA THR A 216 -28.95 -22.91 18.54
C THR A 216 -28.61 -22.81 17.04
N ALA A 217 -28.61 -23.93 16.31
CA ALA A 217 -28.31 -23.93 14.87
C ALA A 217 -29.22 -22.97 14.05
N TYR A 218 -30.49 -22.84 14.44
CA TYR A 218 -31.43 -21.89 13.86
C TYR A 218 -31.08 -20.43 14.22
N THR A 219 -30.63 -20.18 15.45
CA THR A 219 -30.14 -18.86 15.89
C THR A 219 -28.87 -18.48 15.11
N GLN A 220 -27.98 -19.44 14.85
CA GLN A 220 -26.77 -19.25 14.04
C GLN A 220 -27.08 -18.98 12.56
N PHE A 221 -28.13 -19.60 11.99
CA PHE A 221 -28.62 -19.27 10.64
C PHE A 221 -29.02 -17.79 10.52
N PHE A 222 -29.83 -17.26 11.46
CA PHE A 222 -30.19 -15.84 11.43
C PHE A 222 -28.98 -14.92 11.72
N ARG A 223 -28.09 -15.26 12.67
CA ARG A 223 -26.86 -14.48 12.92
C ARG A 223 -25.96 -14.40 11.69
N SER A 224 -25.70 -15.52 11.03
CA SER A 224 -24.73 -15.60 9.92
C SER A 224 -25.21 -14.95 8.62
N ALA A 225 -26.52 -14.91 8.37
CA ALA A 225 -27.09 -14.22 7.20
C ALA A 225 -27.50 -12.76 7.49
N CYS A 226 -27.71 -12.39 8.76
CA CYS A 226 -28.16 -11.07 9.18
C CYS A 226 -27.41 -10.55 10.43
N PRO A 227 -26.07 -10.41 10.40
CA PRO A 227 -25.27 -10.04 11.59
C PRO A 227 -25.57 -8.62 12.13
N ARG A 228 -26.26 -7.77 11.36
CA ARG A 228 -26.67 -6.42 11.74
C ARG A 228 -28.16 -6.33 12.14
N SER A 229 -28.78 -7.43 12.56
CA SER A 229 -30.15 -7.46 13.11
C SER A 229 -30.19 -8.08 14.51
N SER A 230 -31.19 -7.75 15.34
CA SER A 230 -31.49 -8.54 16.55
C SER A 230 -32.18 -9.85 16.18
N TYR A 231 -31.75 -10.97 16.77
CA TYR A 231 -32.34 -12.30 16.55
C TYR A 231 -32.54 -13.10 17.85
N VAL A 232 -32.16 -12.55 19.02
CA VAL A 232 -32.49 -13.05 20.36
C VAL A 232 -32.85 -11.86 21.25
N THR A 233 -33.81 -12.04 22.14
CA THR A 233 -34.17 -11.08 23.20
C THR A 233 -32.99 -10.78 24.14
N GLY A 234 -32.83 -9.53 24.55
CA GLY A 234 -31.78 -9.10 25.49
C GLY A 234 -30.37 -8.97 24.93
N PHE A 235 -30.09 -9.40 23.69
CA PHE A 235 -28.82 -9.11 23.00
C PHE A 235 -28.88 -7.77 22.27
N ILE A 236 -27.88 -6.90 22.49
CA ILE A 236 -27.81 -5.54 21.90
C ILE A 236 -27.36 -5.57 20.41
N SER A 237 -27.21 -6.77 19.81
CA SER A 237 -26.92 -6.91 18.38
C SER A 237 -28.05 -6.28 17.53
N GLY A 238 -27.69 -5.54 16.49
CA GLY A 238 -28.65 -4.80 15.64
C GLY A 238 -29.12 -3.43 16.17
N VAL A 239 -29.15 -3.21 17.49
CA VAL A 239 -29.62 -1.95 18.08
C VAL A 239 -28.66 -0.79 17.77
N ARG A 240 -29.18 0.41 17.52
CA ARG A 240 -28.42 1.64 17.21
C ARG A 240 -28.97 2.84 17.95
N PHE A 241 -28.08 3.70 18.47
CA PHE A 241 -28.44 4.94 19.16
C PHE A 241 -28.06 6.16 18.31
N CYS A 242 -28.92 7.18 18.21
CA CYS A 242 -28.70 8.33 17.33
C CYS A 242 -29.55 9.58 17.70
N ASP A 243 -29.04 10.80 17.52
CA ASP A 243 -29.81 12.08 17.61
C ASP A 243 -29.94 12.69 16.19
N ASP A 244 -30.90 12.20 15.41
CA ASP A 244 -31.28 12.79 14.11
C ASP A 244 -32.80 13.05 14.07
N VAL A 245 -33.22 13.94 13.19
CA VAL A 245 -34.64 14.26 12.94
C VAL A 245 -35.21 13.49 11.75
N ASN A 246 -34.35 12.86 10.94
CA ASN A 246 -34.74 12.04 9.80
C ASN A 246 -34.23 10.60 9.95
N TYR A 247 -35.06 9.63 9.59
CA TYR A 247 -34.70 8.22 9.45
C TYR A 247 -35.30 7.63 8.17
N THR A 248 -34.71 6.56 7.66
CA THR A 248 -35.17 5.85 6.46
C THR A 248 -35.28 4.36 6.72
N VAL A 249 -36.40 3.75 6.33
CA VAL A 249 -36.63 2.30 6.30
C VAL A 249 -36.76 1.86 4.85
N ARG A 250 -35.96 0.89 4.40
CA ARG A 250 -36.00 0.32 3.03
C ARG A 250 -36.41 -1.14 3.07
N PHE A 251 -37.42 -1.50 2.28
CA PHE A 251 -37.77 -2.89 1.96
C PHE A 251 -37.05 -3.36 0.69
N CYS A 252 -36.52 -4.57 0.72
CA CYS A 252 -35.64 -5.16 -0.30
C CYS A 252 -34.47 -4.25 -0.77
N PRO A 253 -33.65 -3.70 0.15
CA PRO A 253 -32.41 -3.01 -0.22
C PRO A 253 -31.46 -3.92 -1.03
N PHE A 254 -30.56 -3.33 -1.80
CA PHE A 254 -29.55 -4.08 -2.56
C PHE A 254 -28.61 -4.87 -1.62
N VAL A 255 -28.20 -6.07 -2.04
CA VAL A 255 -27.32 -6.97 -1.26
C VAL A 255 -25.98 -6.31 -0.87
N ASP A 256 -25.52 -5.34 -1.67
CA ASP A 256 -24.26 -4.61 -1.46
C ASP A 256 -24.39 -3.36 -0.56
N THR A 257 -25.58 -3.07 0.00
CA THR A 257 -25.87 -1.81 0.73
C THR A 257 -25.03 -1.61 2.00
N PHE A 258 -24.48 -2.67 2.60
CA PHE A 258 -23.56 -2.57 3.73
C PHE A 258 -22.08 -2.50 3.35
N SER A 259 -21.72 -3.08 2.20
CA SER A 259 -20.34 -3.33 1.79
C SER A 259 -19.83 -2.38 0.71
N THR A 260 -20.70 -1.62 0.04
CA THR A 260 -20.35 -0.84 -1.15
C THR A 260 -20.72 0.64 -1.08
N ILE A 261 -19.73 1.49 -1.31
CA ILE A 261 -19.90 2.93 -1.58
C ILE A 261 -20.13 3.11 -3.08
N LYS A 262 -21.22 3.80 -3.44
CA LYS A 262 -21.58 4.13 -4.83
C LYS A 262 -21.39 5.63 -5.07
N LEU A 263 -21.29 6.06 -6.33
CA LEU A 263 -21.19 7.48 -6.69
C LEU A 263 -22.30 8.32 -6.04
N GLY A 264 -21.90 9.45 -5.44
CA GLY A 264 -22.77 10.31 -4.62
C GLY A 264 -22.97 9.83 -3.16
N GLY A 265 -22.67 8.56 -2.86
CA GLY A 265 -22.60 8.04 -1.49
C GLY A 265 -21.33 8.48 -0.77
N GLN A 266 -21.41 8.56 0.56
CA GLN A 266 -20.29 8.87 1.45
C GLN A 266 -20.34 7.97 2.69
N LEU A 267 -19.17 7.74 3.28
CA LEU A 267 -18.97 7.08 4.57
C LEU A 267 -18.35 8.12 5.52
N ASN A 268 -19.11 8.62 6.49
CA ASN A 268 -18.63 9.66 7.42
C ASN A 268 -17.72 9.06 8.50
N TYR A 269 -17.10 9.92 9.32
CA TYR A 269 -16.19 9.51 10.40
C TYR A 269 -16.77 8.46 11.36
N TYR A 270 -18.07 8.51 11.64
CA TYR A 270 -18.76 7.57 12.53
C TYR A 270 -19.34 6.34 11.80
N ASP A 271 -19.36 6.36 10.46
CA ASP A 271 -19.93 5.29 9.66
C ASP A 271 -18.95 4.14 9.45
N GLN A 272 -19.51 2.94 9.24
CA GLN A 272 -18.75 1.71 9.02
C GLN A 272 -19.30 0.93 7.84
N LEU A 273 -18.45 0.74 6.84
CA LEU A 273 -18.68 -0.15 5.71
C LEU A 273 -18.29 -1.56 6.15
N VAL A 274 -19.16 -2.54 5.97
CA VAL A 274 -18.95 -3.91 6.48
C VAL A 274 -19.19 -4.90 5.36
N SER A 275 -18.26 -5.84 5.22
CA SER A 275 -18.33 -6.97 4.29
C SER A 275 -19.67 -7.74 4.41
N ILE A 276 -20.08 -8.42 3.35
CA ILE A 276 -21.45 -8.96 3.20
C ILE A 276 -21.80 -9.95 4.33
N ARG A 277 -20.84 -10.79 4.75
CA ARG A 277 -21.00 -11.75 5.88
C ARG A 277 -20.69 -11.17 7.25
N GLY A 278 -20.16 -9.93 7.32
CA GLY A 278 -19.69 -9.35 8.58
C GLY A 278 -18.34 -9.89 9.05
N ASN A 279 -17.44 -10.30 8.14
CA ASN A 279 -16.08 -10.74 8.50
C ASN A 279 -15.17 -9.53 8.82
N PHE A 280 -15.23 -8.51 7.98
CA PHE A 280 -14.39 -7.30 8.03
C PHE A 280 -15.21 -6.01 8.01
N THR A 281 -14.67 -5.00 8.72
CA THR A 281 -15.15 -3.63 8.82
C THR A 281 -14.10 -2.64 8.32
N LEU A 282 -14.51 -1.70 7.46
CA LEU A 282 -13.76 -0.50 7.07
C LEU A 282 -14.38 0.73 7.74
N GLY A 283 -13.56 1.56 8.37
CA GLY A 283 -14.01 2.81 8.97
C GLY A 283 -12.87 3.72 9.42
N PHE A 284 -13.22 4.88 9.97
CA PHE A 284 -12.24 5.81 10.52
C PHE A 284 -11.87 5.47 11.97
N PHE A 285 -10.62 5.77 12.36
CA PHE A 285 -10.13 5.62 13.72
C PHE A 285 -9.13 6.73 14.08
N ASN A 286 -8.79 6.85 15.36
CA ASN A 286 -7.84 7.84 15.87
C ASN A 286 -6.69 7.16 16.62
N SER A 287 -5.44 7.46 16.24
CA SER A 287 -4.22 6.87 16.80
C SER A 287 -3.08 7.91 16.72
N ASN A 288 -3.13 8.90 17.62
CA ASN A 288 -2.36 10.17 17.54
C ASN A 288 -2.55 10.93 16.21
N GLY A 289 -3.75 10.82 15.63
CA GLY A 289 -4.15 11.36 14.34
C GLY A 289 -5.26 10.50 13.73
N PHE A 290 -6.06 11.07 12.82
CA PHE A 290 -7.16 10.33 12.20
C PHE A 290 -6.71 9.56 10.95
N TYR A 291 -7.17 8.32 10.84
CA TYR A 291 -6.90 7.43 9.72
C TYR A 291 -8.17 6.70 9.27
N LEU A 292 -8.14 6.18 8.04
CA LEU A 292 -9.08 5.16 7.55
C LEU A 292 -8.36 3.80 7.56
N GLY A 293 -9.02 2.73 8.00
CA GLY A 293 -8.45 1.38 8.00
C GLY A 293 -9.49 0.27 8.08
N ILE A 294 -9.02 -0.96 7.94
CA ILE A 294 -9.82 -2.20 7.97
C ILE A 294 -9.45 -3.02 9.21
N TRP A 295 -10.42 -3.72 9.80
CA TRP A 295 -10.25 -4.68 10.89
C TRP A 295 -11.26 -5.83 10.76
N TYR A 296 -11.01 -6.95 11.44
CA TYR A 296 -12.02 -8.01 11.61
C TYR A 296 -13.19 -7.49 12.45
N THR A 297 -14.44 -7.76 12.05
CA THR A 297 -15.63 -7.14 12.66
C THR A 297 -15.86 -7.58 14.11
N ASP A 298 -15.67 -8.88 14.40
CA ASP A 298 -15.87 -9.47 15.74
C ASP A 298 -14.56 -9.51 16.58
N ASP A 299 -13.44 -8.94 16.11
CA ASP A 299 -12.21 -8.80 16.90
C ASP A 299 -12.37 -7.75 18.01
N ALA A 300 -12.31 -8.19 19.27
CA ALA A 300 -12.52 -7.34 20.45
C ALA A 300 -11.46 -6.23 20.61
N GLU A 301 -10.23 -6.45 20.13
CA GLU A 301 -9.18 -5.41 20.08
C GLU A 301 -9.32 -4.48 18.86
N ALA A 302 -10.17 -4.86 17.88
CA ALA A 302 -10.38 -4.19 16.60
C ALA A 302 -9.08 -3.83 15.87
N ARG A 303 -8.09 -4.74 15.88
CA ARG A 303 -6.73 -4.57 15.34
C ARG A 303 -6.78 -4.25 13.84
N LYS A 304 -5.99 -3.26 13.42
CA LYS A 304 -6.05 -2.71 12.07
C LYS A 304 -5.18 -3.53 11.12
N VAL A 305 -5.82 -4.35 10.29
CA VAL A 305 -5.17 -5.23 9.30
C VAL A 305 -4.80 -4.50 8.00
N TRP A 306 -5.27 -3.26 7.84
CA TRP A 306 -4.88 -2.36 6.75
C TRP A 306 -5.16 -0.90 7.13
N VAL A 307 -4.34 0.04 6.64
CA VAL A 307 -4.50 1.50 6.84
C VAL A 307 -4.28 2.25 5.53
N ALA A 308 -5.21 3.14 5.16
CA ALA A 308 -5.17 3.87 3.89
C ALA A 308 -4.15 5.02 3.87
N ASN A 309 -3.97 5.71 5.00
CA ASN A 309 -3.18 6.94 5.11
C ASN A 309 -2.07 6.93 6.18
N PRO A 310 -1.32 5.83 6.41
CA PRO A 310 -0.36 5.72 7.52
C PRO A 310 0.71 6.83 7.50
N ASN A 311 1.19 7.20 6.31
CA ASN A 311 2.16 8.28 6.13
C ASN A 311 1.58 9.70 6.27
N LYS A 312 0.25 9.86 6.30
CA LYS A 312 -0.45 11.15 6.29
C LYS A 312 -1.62 11.15 7.29
N PRO A 313 -1.38 11.07 8.61
CA PRO A 313 -2.41 11.26 9.63
C PRO A 313 -3.15 12.57 9.43
N ILE A 314 -4.48 12.50 9.41
CA ILE A 314 -5.33 13.69 9.31
C ILE A 314 -5.39 14.35 10.70
N LYS A 315 -4.99 15.62 10.77
CA LYS A 315 -4.94 16.41 12.02
C LYS A 315 -6.07 17.44 12.12
N SER A 316 -7.23 17.12 11.53
CA SER A 316 -8.41 17.99 11.59
C SER A 316 -8.95 18.08 13.02
N ILE A 317 -9.41 19.26 13.42
CA ILE A 317 -10.01 19.51 14.74
C ILE A 317 -11.50 19.11 14.73
N SER A 318 -12.06 18.78 13.57
CA SER A 318 -13.49 18.53 13.37
C SER A 318 -13.71 17.16 12.73
N ALA A 319 -13.57 16.09 13.52
CA ALA A 319 -13.75 14.70 13.05
C ALA A 319 -15.14 14.47 12.44
N GLY A 320 -16.20 14.99 13.07
CA GLY A 320 -17.59 14.84 12.64
C GLY A 320 -17.99 15.54 11.32
N ILE A 321 -17.04 16.10 10.56
CA ILE A 321 -17.26 16.56 9.17
C ILE A 321 -16.28 15.90 8.19
N MET A 322 -15.64 14.79 8.57
CA MET A 322 -14.77 14.01 7.70
C MET A 322 -15.57 12.87 7.04
N SER A 323 -15.36 12.65 5.75
CA SER A 323 -15.97 11.54 5.01
C SER A 323 -15.06 10.96 3.94
N LEU A 324 -15.21 9.66 3.70
CA LEU A 324 -14.72 8.94 2.53
C LEU A 324 -15.81 8.95 1.45
N SER A 325 -15.46 9.27 0.22
CA SER A 325 -16.39 9.27 -0.91
C SER A 325 -15.67 9.00 -2.24
N ILE A 326 -16.44 8.82 -3.30
CA ILE A 326 -15.93 8.74 -4.67
C ILE A 326 -16.11 10.11 -5.34
N ASP A 327 -15.03 10.68 -5.89
CA ASP A 327 -15.09 11.91 -6.69
C ASP A 327 -15.88 11.66 -7.99
N PRO A 328 -17.02 12.34 -8.22
CA PRO A 328 -17.82 12.14 -9.43
C PRO A 328 -17.13 12.61 -10.73
N ASN A 329 -16.04 13.38 -10.64
CA ASN A 329 -15.33 13.91 -11.81
C ASN A 329 -14.18 13.00 -12.25
N THR A 330 -13.46 12.38 -11.30
CA THR A 330 -12.26 11.56 -11.59
C THR A 330 -12.42 10.07 -11.26
N GLY A 331 -13.42 9.70 -10.48
CA GLY A 331 -13.67 8.32 -10.04
C GLY A 331 -12.77 7.86 -8.90
N ASN A 332 -11.93 8.75 -8.35
CA ASN A 332 -11.03 8.42 -7.25
C ASN A 332 -11.75 8.32 -5.91
N LEU A 333 -11.29 7.42 -5.05
CA LEU A 333 -11.62 7.45 -3.63
C LEU A 333 -10.89 8.62 -2.97
N ILE A 334 -11.64 9.49 -2.30
CA ILE A 334 -11.16 10.71 -1.68
C ILE A 334 -11.61 10.79 -0.22
N ILE A 335 -10.75 11.33 0.64
CA ILE A 335 -11.14 11.76 1.99
C ILE A 335 -11.35 13.27 1.96
N THR A 336 -12.55 13.71 2.36
CA THR A 336 -12.91 15.12 2.44
C THR A 336 -13.08 15.58 3.90
N THR A 337 -13.03 16.89 4.13
CA THR A 337 -13.54 17.50 5.35
C THR A 337 -14.35 18.75 5.00
N GLY A 338 -15.61 18.81 5.43
CA GLY A 338 -16.53 19.92 5.09
C GLY A 338 -16.64 20.18 3.58
N GLY A 339 -16.65 19.13 2.75
CA GLY A 339 -16.66 19.22 1.28
C GLY A 339 -15.32 19.57 0.62
N THR A 340 -14.24 19.78 1.39
CA THR A 340 -12.89 20.04 0.86
C THR A 340 -12.05 18.77 0.86
N THR A 341 -11.53 18.35 -0.30
CA THR A 341 -10.65 17.17 -0.41
C THR A 341 -9.32 17.35 0.34
N LEU A 342 -9.01 16.44 1.26
CA LEU A 342 -7.76 16.40 2.03
C LEU A 342 -6.69 15.52 1.37
N MET A 343 -7.12 14.43 0.75
CA MET A 343 -6.29 13.52 -0.03
C MET A 343 -7.14 12.61 -0.90
N ASN A 344 -6.58 12.19 -2.02
CA ASN A 344 -7.02 11.01 -2.73
C ASN A 344 -6.35 9.78 -2.06
N ILE A 345 -7.08 8.68 -1.98
CA ILE A 345 -6.54 7.35 -1.63
C ILE A 345 -6.00 6.67 -2.89
N THR A 346 -6.69 6.87 -4.02
CA THR A 346 -6.38 6.29 -5.32
C THR A 346 -5.87 7.34 -6.31
N ASP A 347 -5.23 6.87 -7.39
CA ASP A 347 -4.92 7.66 -8.58
C ASP A 347 -5.28 6.83 -9.83
N VAL A 348 -6.59 6.75 -10.13
CA VAL A 348 -7.15 5.94 -11.22
C VAL A 348 -7.59 6.79 -12.40
N GLN A 349 -7.40 6.29 -13.61
CA GLN A 349 -7.91 6.91 -14.84
C GLN A 349 -9.24 6.26 -15.26
N ALA A 350 -10.30 6.59 -14.50
CA ALA A 350 -11.65 6.08 -14.76
C ALA A 350 -12.35 6.74 -15.98
N GLY A 351 -11.83 7.87 -16.46
CA GLY A 351 -12.38 8.64 -17.60
C GLY A 351 -13.45 9.67 -17.18
N PRO A 352 -13.95 10.49 -18.12
CA PRO A 352 -15.03 11.44 -17.85
C PRO A 352 -16.36 10.71 -17.63
N ASN A 353 -17.15 11.17 -16.65
CA ASN A 353 -18.36 10.48 -16.16
C ASN A 353 -18.08 9.01 -15.76
N PRO A 354 -17.19 8.78 -14.78
CA PRO A 354 -16.85 7.43 -14.32
C PRO A 354 -18.10 6.75 -13.73
N ASN A 355 -18.25 5.46 -13.99
CA ASN A 355 -19.29 4.62 -13.37
C ASN A 355 -18.60 3.56 -12.49
N VAL A 356 -18.34 3.93 -11.23
CA VAL A 356 -17.48 3.17 -10.33
C VAL A 356 -18.11 2.98 -8.94
N THR A 357 -17.73 1.90 -8.29
CA THR A 357 -18.18 1.48 -6.95
C THR A 357 -16.99 1.02 -6.13
N ALA A 358 -17.04 1.20 -4.82
CA ALA A 358 -15.97 0.77 -3.91
C ALA A 358 -16.52 -0.21 -2.87
N THR A 359 -16.09 -1.47 -2.95
CA THR A 359 -16.68 -2.62 -2.24
C THR A 359 -15.67 -3.28 -1.31
N LEU A 360 -16.09 -3.56 -0.07
CA LEU A 360 -15.35 -4.38 0.90
C LEU A 360 -15.81 -5.84 0.82
N GLU A 361 -14.89 -6.73 0.47
CA GLU A 361 -15.13 -8.18 0.39
C GLU A 361 -15.02 -8.88 1.76
N ASP A 362 -15.60 -10.07 1.86
CA ASP A 362 -15.47 -10.98 3.02
C ASP A 362 -14.02 -11.48 3.24
N THR A 363 -13.11 -11.18 2.32
CA THR A 363 -11.66 -11.40 2.38
C THR A 363 -10.89 -10.29 3.10
N GLY A 364 -11.53 -9.12 3.32
CA GLY A 364 -10.87 -7.90 3.80
C GLY A 364 -10.27 -7.05 2.67
N ASN A 365 -10.38 -7.47 1.41
CA ASN A 365 -9.96 -6.68 0.27
C ASN A 365 -11.00 -5.58 -0.02
N PHE A 366 -10.54 -4.34 -0.17
CA PHE A 366 -11.38 -3.19 -0.50
C PHE A 366 -11.04 -2.76 -1.93
N GLN A 367 -11.96 -3.01 -2.87
CA GLN A 367 -11.74 -2.84 -4.30
C GLN A 367 -12.53 -1.64 -4.83
N LEU A 368 -11.93 -0.86 -5.74
CA LEU A 368 -12.60 0.13 -6.58
C LEU A 368 -12.82 -0.49 -7.97
N ILE A 369 -14.07 -0.69 -8.35
CA ILE A 369 -14.48 -1.46 -9.53
C ILE A 369 -15.19 -0.54 -10.53
N ASN A 370 -14.97 -0.76 -11.83
CA ASN A 370 -15.77 -0.15 -12.90
C ASN A 370 -17.05 -0.98 -13.12
N GLU A 371 -18.22 -0.37 -12.95
CA GLU A 371 -19.51 -1.07 -13.06
C GLU A 371 -19.83 -1.55 -14.48
N ILE A 372 -19.21 -0.95 -15.51
CA ILE A 372 -19.52 -1.23 -16.93
C ILE A 372 -18.83 -2.52 -17.42
N ASP A 373 -17.53 -2.67 -17.15
CA ASP A 373 -16.70 -3.80 -17.61
C ASP A 373 -16.24 -4.73 -16.49
N LYS A 374 -16.60 -4.42 -15.23
CA LYS A 374 -16.25 -5.16 -14.02
C LYS A 374 -14.75 -5.33 -13.77
N ARG A 375 -13.90 -4.49 -14.38
CA ARG A 375 -12.47 -4.46 -14.04
C ARG A 375 -12.23 -3.80 -12.69
N VAL A 376 -11.29 -4.36 -11.92
CA VAL A 376 -10.73 -3.71 -10.73
C VAL A 376 -9.82 -2.58 -11.20
N LEU A 377 -10.08 -1.35 -10.74
CA LEU A 377 -9.27 -0.16 -11.01
C LEU A 377 -8.18 0.04 -9.94
N TRP A 378 -8.48 -0.37 -8.70
CA TRP A 378 -7.58 -0.29 -7.54
C TRP A 378 -8.07 -1.26 -6.44
N GLN A 379 -7.18 -1.76 -5.58
CA GLN A 379 -7.55 -2.60 -4.44
C GLN A 379 -6.58 -2.47 -3.26
N SER A 380 -7.07 -2.63 -2.02
CA SER A 380 -6.23 -2.54 -0.81
C SER A 380 -5.16 -3.63 -0.73
N PHE A 381 -5.42 -4.83 -1.26
CA PHE A 381 -4.47 -5.95 -1.24
C PHE A 381 -3.19 -5.73 -2.07
N ASP A 382 -3.19 -4.77 -2.99
CA ASP A 382 -1.99 -4.34 -3.72
C ASP A 382 -1.14 -3.33 -2.92
N HIS A 383 -1.65 -2.85 -1.77
CA HIS A 383 -1.01 -1.87 -0.89
C HIS A 383 -1.02 -2.33 0.59
N PRO A 384 -0.40 -3.48 0.94
CA PRO A 384 -0.36 -3.97 2.32
C PRO A 384 0.41 -3.03 3.25
N THR A 385 0.12 -3.10 4.55
CA THR A 385 0.80 -2.31 5.60
C THR A 385 1.81 -3.19 6.35
N ASP A 386 1.60 -3.36 7.65
CA ASP A 386 2.31 -4.23 8.59
C ASP A 386 1.75 -5.65 8.62
N VAL A 387 0.50 -5.84 8.18
CA VAL A 387 -0.21 -7.13 8.20
C VAL A 387 -0.31 -7.74 6.80
N LEU A 388 -0.13 -9.07 6.73
CA LEU A 388 -0.51 -9.90 5.59
C LEU A 388 -1.76 -10.71 5.97
N LEU A 389 -2.82 -10.62 5.16
CA LEU A 389 -4.05 -11.41 5.27
C LEU A 389 -4.04 -12.61 4.29
N PRO A 390 -4.96 -13.59 4.46
CA PRO A 390 -5.12 -14.67 3.48
C PRO A 390 -5.48 -14.07 2.11
N GLY A 391 -4.86 -14.58 1.04
CA GLY A 391 -5.03 -14.04 -0.31
C GLY A 391 -4.30 -12.70 -0.60
N MET A 392 -3.72 -12.01 0.40
CA MET A 392 -2.70 -10.99 0.12
C MET A 392 -1.42 -11.65 -0.44
N LYS A 393 -0.59 -10.83 -1.06
CA LYS A 393 0.62 -11.26 -1.77
C LYS A 393 1.86 -10.70 -1.09
N LEU A 394 2.94 -11.47 -1.07
CA LEU A 394 4.28 -11.03 -0.69
C LEU A 394 5.27 -11.44 -1.78
N GLY A 395 5.85 -10.47 -2.50
CA GLY A 395 6.63 -10.75 -3.71
C GLY A 395 6.63 -9.58 -4.69
N PHE A 396 6.55 -9.87 -5.99
CA PHE A 396 6.68 -8.87 -7.06
C PHE A 396 5.80 -9.15 -8.29
N ASN A 397 5.18 -8.10 -8.80
CA ASN A 397 4.45 -8.06 -10.06
C ASN A 397 5.41 -7.69 -11.21
N MET A 398 5.64 -8.61 -12.13
CA MET A 398 6.57 -8.43 -13.26
C MET A 398 5.96 -7.60 -14.41
N LYS A 399 4.64 -7.40 -14.45
CA LYS A 399 3.99 -6.47 -15.39
C LYS A 399 4.07 -5.01 -14.94
N THR A 400 3.81 -4.74 -13.65
CA THR A 400 3.74 -3.35 -13.13
C THR A 400 5.02 -2.87 -12.46
N GLY A 401 5.95 -3.78 -12.13
CA GLY A 401 7.15 -3.48 -11.32
C GLY A 401 6.84 -3.21 -9.84
N GLN A 402 5.64 -3.55 -9.39
CA GLN A 402 5.18 -3.36 -8.02
C GLN A 402 5.64 -4.51 -7.13
N ASN A 403 6.36 -4.17 -6.05
CA ASN A 403 6.70 -5.12 -4.99
C ASN A 403 5.62 -5.07 -3.91
N TRP A 404 5.06 -6.23 -3.56
CA TRP A 404 4.22 -6.39 -2.38
C TRP A 404 5.12 -6.73 -1.19
N THR A 405 5.25 -5.80 -0.24
CA THR A 405 6.15 -5.87 0.92
C THR A 405 5.44 -5.32 2.15
N LEU A 406 5.60 -5.97 3.31
CA LEU A 406 5.12 -5.39 4.56
C LEU A 406 6.08 -4.33 5.08
N ALA A 407 5.58 -3.34 5.80
CA ALA A 407 6.34 -2.38 6.58
C ALA A 407 5.72 -2.26 7.98
N SER A 408 6.51 -2.47 9.03
CA SER A 408 5.99 -2.40 10.41
C SER A 408 5.44 -1.00 10.68
N TRP A 409 4.50 -0.88 11.62
CA TRP A 409 4.24 0.42 12.24
C TRP A 409 5.49 0.93 12.99
N LEU A 410 5.53 2.22 13.32
CA LEU A 410 6.62 2.82 14.10
C LEU A 410 6.62 2.30 15.53
N THR A 411 5.43 2.10 16.09
CA THR A 411 5.13 1.45 17.37
C THR A 411 3.73 0.81 17.27
N LYS A 412 3.33 0.04 18.29
CA LYS A 412 1.99 -0.58 18.33
C LYS A 412 0.83 0.43 18.37
N GLU A 413 1.11 1.72 18.63
CA GLU A 413 0.14 2.82 18.68
C GLU A 413 0.32 3.86 17.56
N VAL A 414 1.29 3.69 16.65
CA VAL A 414 1.68 4.75 15.68
C VAL A 414 1.78 4.17 14.26
N PRO A 415 0.68 4.23 13.45
CA PRO A 415 0.59 3.68 12.10
C PRO A 415 1.63 4.09 11.04
N PRO A 416 2.29 5.28 11.08
CA PRO A 416 3.40 5.59 10.18
C PRO A 416 4.47 4.48 10.11
N PRO A 417 5.06 4.19 8.93
CA PRO A 417 6.05 3.13 8.77
C PRO A 417 7.28 3.26 9.68
N GLY A 418 7.68 2.13 10.28
CA GLY A 418 8.65 2.06 11.35
C GLY A 418 10.08 1.72 10.94
N ALA A 419 10.69 0.83 11.71
CA ALA A 419 12.06 0.40 11.50
C ALA A 419 12.19 -0.78 10.52
N PHE A 420 11.14 -1.58 10.31
CA PHE A 420 11.23 -2.86 9.63
C PHE A 420 10.40 -2.97 8.35
N THR A 421 10.92 -3.73 7.38
CA THR A 421 10.18 -4.15 6.18
C THR A 421 10.42 -5.63 5.87
N LEU A 422 9.37 -6.35 5.50
CA LEU A 422 9.42 -7.75 5.05
C LEU A 422 9.23 -7.81 3.53
N SER A 423 10.15 -8.49 2.86
CA SER A 423 10.17 -8.65 1.40
C SER A 423 10.68 -10.03 1.02
N VAL A 424 10.22 -10.60 -0.10
CA VAL A 424 10.93 -11.73 -0.73
C VAL A 424 11.78 -11.19 -1.87
N GLU A 425 13.05 -11.60 -1.91
CA GLU A 425 14.01 -11.20 -2.93
C GLU A 425 14.57 -12.42 -3.68
N PRO A 426 14.95 -12.28 -4.96
CA PRO A 426 15.81 -13.26 -5.61
C PRO A 426 17.23 -13.19 -5.04
N ASN A 427 17.86 -14.35 -4.86
CA ASN A 427 19.23 -14.52 -4.42
C ASN A 427 20.09 -15.02 -5.60
N TYR A 428 21.43 -15.01 -5.48
CA TYR A 428 22.42 -15.15 -6.57
C TYR A 428 22.47 -16.53 -7.30
N LYS A 429 21.42 -17.35 -7.17
CA LYS A 429 21.27 -18.70 -7.77
C LYS A 429 19.81 -19.04 -8.10
N GLY A 430 18.91 -18.05 -8.24
CA GLY A 430 17.47 -18.27 -8.45
C GLY A 430 16.68 -18.78 -7.23
N VAL A 431 17.37 -19.25 -6.18
CA VAL A 431 16.82 -19.39 -4.82
C VAL A 431 16.23 -18.05 -4.39
N ARG A 432 15.03 -18.03 -3.83
CA ARG A 432 14.43 -16.81 -3.27
C ARG A 432 14.73 -16.72 -1.79
N THR A 433 14.72 -15.53 -1.20
CA THR A 433 15.01 -15.32 0.22
C THR A 433 13.96 -14.40 0.81
N LEU A 434 13.21 -14.90 1.79
CA LEU A 434 12.36 -14.09 2.65
C LEU A 434 13.29 -13.28 3.57
N MET A 435 13.23 -11.95 3.48
CA MET A 435 14.14 -11.04 4.17
C MET A 435 13.36 -9.98 4.96
N ILE A 436 13.63 -9.90 6.26
CA ILE A 436 13.33 -8.72 7.07
C ILE A 436 14.54 -7.79 6.96
N ARG A 437 14.29 -6.51 6.69
CA ARG A 437 15.28 -5.44 6.79
C ARG A 437 14.97 -4.49 7.93
N ARG A 438 16.02 -4.02 8.61
CA ARG A 438 15.97 -2.97 9.63
C ARG A 438 16.62 -1.70 9.10
N ARG A 439 15.85 -0.61 8.96
CA ARG A 439 16.27 0.69 8.38
C ARG A 439 17.05 0.53 7.06
N GLY A 440 16.59 -0.39 6.20
CA GLY A 440 17.18 -0.67 4.89
C GLY A 440 18.39 -1.63 4.87
N LYS A 441 18.82 -2.18 6.01
CA LYS A 441 19.87 -3.23 6.08
C LYS A 441 19.24 -4.61 6.33
N PRO A 442 19.79 -5.71 5.78
CA PRO A 442 19.38 -7.07 6.16
C PRO A 442 19.42 -7.26 7.68
N TYR A 443 18.46 -8.02 8.21
CA TYR A 443 18.28 -8.25 9.64
C TYR A 443 17.99 -9.72 9.96
N TRP A 444 17.07 -10.31 9.19
CA TRP A 444 16.74 -11.73 9.22
C TRP A 444 16.50 -12.20 7.78
N THR A 445 16.94 -13.42 7.45
CA THR A 445 16.90 -14.00 6.11
C THR A 445 16.66 -15.49 6.17
N ARG A 446 15.68 -16.00 5.43
CA ARG A 446 15.44 -17.43 5.25
C ARG A 446 15.28 -17.77 3.76
N SER A 447 16.05 -18.75 3.30
CA SER A 447 16.06 -19.17 1.90
C SER A 447 14.88 -20.09 1.59
N LEU A 448 14.30 -19.88 0.41
CA LEU A 448 13.08 -20.53 -0.08
C LEU A 448 13.44 -21.51 -1.19
N SER A 449 13.08 -22.77 -0.98
CA SER A 449 13.08 -23.85 -1.97
C SER A 449 11.97 -23.65 -3.03
N ASN A 450 11.94 -24.52 -4.05
CA ASN A 450 10.84 -24.55 -5.02
C ASN A 450 9.55 -25.19 -4.49
N HIS A 451 9.64 -25.93 -3.37
CA HIS A 451 8.50 -26.46 -2.61
C HIS A 451 8.62 -25.92 -1.19
N ILE A 452 7.92 -24.82 -0.90
CA ILE A 452 7.97 -24.14 0.40
C ILE A 452 6.83 -24.68 1.25
N SER A 453 7.13 -25.40 2.34
CA SER A 453 6.16 -25.66 3.41
C SER A 453 6.21 -24.56 4.47
N PHE A 454 5.24 -24.53 5.39
CA PHE A 454 5.31 -23.62 6.55
C PHE A 454 6.47 -23.99 7.50
N GLU A 455 6.78 -25.28 7.62
CA GLU A 455 7.90 -25.79 8.44
C GLU A 455 9.26 -25.37 7.85
N ASP A 456 9.35 -25.21 6.52
CA ASP A 456 10.53 -24.62 5.85
C ASP A 456 10.70 -23.12 6.14
N LEU A 457 9.62 -22.39 6.46
CA LEU A 457 9.67 -20.94 6.75
C LEU A 457 9.98 -20.60 8.21
N PHE A 458 9.40 -21.32 9.16
CA PHE A 458 9.35 -20.88 10.56
C PHE A 458 9.64 -22.04 11.53
N THR A 459 10.17 -21.72 12.71
CA THR A 459 10.42 -22.70 13.77
C THR A 459 9.12 -23.06 14.50
N LEU A 460 8.90 -24.35 14.76
CA LEU A 460 7.75 -24.83 15.54
C LEU A 460 7.84 -24.36 17.00
N ASP A 461 6.69 -24.05 17.61
CA ASP A 461 6.58 -23.76 19.06
C ASP A 461 7.08 -24.95 19.90
N HIS A 462 7.59 -24.66 21.10
CA HIS A 462 8.04 -25.63 22.09
C HIS A 462 6.96 -26.65 22.50
N ARG A 463 5.68 -26.43 22.17
CA ARG A 463 4.57 -27.39 22.38
C ARG A 463 4.23 -28.25 21.16
N GLY A 464 4.96 -28.12 20.04
CA GLY A 464 4.86 -29.04 18.90
C GLY A 464 3.53 -29.03 18.14
N ARG A 465 2.72 -27.96 18.25
CA ARG A 465 1.53 -27.77 17.41
C ARG A 465 1.94 -27.37 16.01
N GLN A 466 1.46 -28.09 14.99
CA GLN A 466 1.53 -27.60 13.61
C GLN A 466 0.60 -26.37 13.46
N PRO A 467 1.09 -25.27 12.88
CA PRO A 467 0.30 -24.05 12.69
C PRO A 467 -0.62 -24.18 11.47
N TYR A 468 -1.84 -23.66 11.58
CA TYR A 468 -2.95 -23.93 10.65
C TYR A 468 -2.94 -23.10 9.36
N TYR A 469 -1.79 -22.99 8.70
CA TYR A 469 -1.62 -22.20 7.48
C TYR A 469 -1.17 -23.09 6.31
N ASN A 470 -1.94 -23.10 5.23
CA ASN A 470 -1.53 -23.71 3.97
C ASN A 470 -0.82 -22.65 3.10
N LEU A 471 0.44 -22.90 2.77
CA LEU A 471 1.30 -21.94 2.09
C LEU A 471 1.27 -22.17 0.57
N THR A 472 1.02 -21.11 -0.20
CA THR A 472 1.02 -21.14 -1.66
C THR A 472 2.10 -20.21 -2.21
N SER A 473 2.86 -20.68 -3.20
CA SER A 473 3.75 -19.83 -3.97
C SER A 473 3.40 -19.93 -5.45
N VAL A 474 3.23 -18.78 -6.09
CA VAL A 474 2.80 -18.66 -7.49
C VAL A 474 3.94 -18.09 -8.30
N TYR A 475 4.27 -18.74 -9.42
CA TYR A 475 5.18 -18.23 -10.42
C TYR A 475 4.55 -18.34 -11.81
N ASN A 476 4.40 -17.21 -12.50
CA ASN A 476 3.92 -17.15 -13.88
C ASN A 476 4.56 -15.95 -14.59
N ALA A 477 4.18 -15.70 -15.85
CA ALA A 477 4.72 -14.58 -16.63
C ALA A 477 4.34 -13.18 -16.11
N GLU A 478 3.42 -13.08 -15.14
CA GLU A 478 2.88 -11.82 -14.64
C GLU A 478 3.43 -11.43 -13.27
N ALA A 479 3.72 -12.42 -12.41
CA ALA A 479 4.18 -12.20 -11.05
C ALA A 479 4.92 -13.41 -10.46
N TRP A 480 5.72 -13.14 -9.43
CA TRP A 480 6.01 -14.12 -8.39
C TRP A 480 5.47 -13.63 -7.05
N TYR A 481 4.75 -14.46 -6.32
CA TYR A 481 4.37 -14.14 -4.94
C TYR A 481 4.18 -15.37 -4.06
N LEU A 482 4.33 -15.12 -2.76
CA LEU A 482 3.87 -15.96 -1.67
C LEU A 482 2.48 -15.47 -1.22
N SER A 483 1.60 -16.41 -0.88
CA SER A 483 0.29 -16.20 -0.28
C SER A 483 -0.01 -17.36 0.67
N TYR A 484 -1.02 -17.25 1.53
CA TYR A 484 -1.44 -18.36 2.38
C TYR A 484 -2.97 -18.41 2.52
N GLU A 485 -3.45 -19.59 2.94
CA GLU A 485 -4.83 -19.86 3.35
C GLU A 485 -4.83 -20.38 4.80
N SER A 486 -5.94 -20.24 5.51
CA SER A 486 -6.16 -20.87 6.82
C SER A 486 -7.62 -21.29 6.96
N SER A 487 -7.85 -22.38 7.69
CA SER A 487 -9.18 -23.02 7.81
C SER A 487 -9.62 -23.28 9.26
N TYR A 488 -8.81 -22.86 10.25
CA TYR A 488 -8.98 -23.25 11.67
C TYR A 488 -8.72 -22.11 12.67
N LEU A 489 -8.33 -20.92 12.21
CA LEU A 489 -8.13 -19.73 13.04
C LEU A 489 -9.28 -18.75 12.83
N GLU A 490 -9.64 -18.01 13.87
CA GLU A 490 -10.73 -17.03 13.85
C GLU A 490 -10.30 -15.74 13.13
N PHE A 491 -9.10 -15.22 13.43
CA PHE A 491 -8.52 -14.03 12.80
C PHE A 491 -7.15 -14.32 12.15
N PRO A 492 -7.09 -15.13 11.07
CA PRO A 492 -5.83 -15.62 10.48
C PRO A 492 -5.00 -14.51 9.80
N MET A 493 -4.09 -13.87 10.53
CA MET A 493 -3.22 -12.80 10.03
C MET A 493 -1.74 -12.97 10.42
N TRP A 494 -0.82 -12.45 9.61
CA TRP A 494 0.62 -12.37 9.93
C TRP A 494 1.02 -10.90 10.14
N ILE A 495 1.59 -10.54 11.29
CA ILE A 495 1.94 -9.16 11.67
C ILE A 495 3.46 -8.98 11.68
N LEU A 496 4.00 -7.98 10.95
CA LEU A 496 5.39 -7.53 11.08
C LEU A 496 5.51 -6.46 12.18
N THR A 497 5.99 -6.85 13.36
CA THR A 497 5.94 -5.99 14.56
C THR A 497 7.03 -4.90 14.57
N PRO A 498 6.86 -3.81 15.35
CA PRO A 498 7.88 -2.76 15.52
C PRO A 498 9.20 -3.22 16.15
N GLU A 499 9.21 -4.39 16.80
CA GLU A 499 10.38 -5.06 17.36
C GLU A 499 11.18 -5.82 16.27
N GLY A 500 10.53 -6.11 15.13
CA GLY A 500 11.11 -6.85 14.00
C GLY A 500 10.73 -8.32 13.96
N ARG A 501 9.71 -8.73 14.72
CA ARG A 501 9.17 -10.09 14.75
C ARG A 501 8.10 -10.27 13.67
N ILE A 502 7.84 -11.53 13.29
CA ILE A 502 6.57 -11.93 12.67
C ILE A 502 5.78 -12.77 13.69
N THR A 503 4.50 -12.46 13.87
CA THR A 503 3.58 -13.14 14.80
C THR A 503 2.18 -13.30 14.20
N ASP A 504 1.38 -14.18 14.80
CA ASP A 504 -0.07 -14.30 14.57
C ASP A 504 -0.90 -13.64 15.69
N ASP A 505 -2.22 -13.79 15.55
CA ASP A 505 -3.32 -13.35 16.42
C ASP A 505 -3.09 -13.60 17.92
N ASP A 506 -2.73 -14.84 18.28
CA ASP A 506 -2.71 -15.34 19.66
C ASP A 506 -1.43 -14.96 20.43
N SER A 507 -0.45 -14.33 19.77
CA SER A 507 0.88 -13.90 20.29
C SER A 507 1.80 -15.01 20.84
N PHE A 508 1.28 -16.22 21.07
CA PHE A 508 2.01 -17.38 21.59
C PHE A 508 3.00 -18.00 20.59
N VAL A 509 2.88 -17.72 19.28
CA VAL A 509 3.75 -18.34 18.26
C VAL A 509 4.83 -17.35 17.80
N LEU A 510 6.08 -17.61 18.22
CA LEU A 510 7.26 -16.86 17.78
C LEU A 510 7.87 -17.51 16.52
N TRP A 511 7.62 -16.95 15.35
CA TRP A 511 8.22 -17.41 14.09
C TRP A 511 9.63 -16.88 13.82
N THR A 512 10.01 -15.83 14.56
CA THR A 512 11.30 -15.14 14.52
C THR A 512 11.65 -14.65 15.93
N PRO A 513 12.92 -14.68 16.35
CA PRO A 513 13.29 -14.32 17.72
C PRO A 513 13.09 -12.83 18.03
N GLU A 514 12.93 -12.50 19.32
CA GLU A 514 12.84 -11.12 19.78
C GLU A 514 14.21 -10.45 19.77
N PHE A 515 14.42 -9.59 18.78
CA PHE A 515 15.68 -8.96 18.40
C PHE A 515 16.79 -9.94 17.95
N CYS A 516 17.14 -9.93 16.66
CA CYS A 516 18.20 -10.75 16.04
C CYS A 516 19.65 -10.36 16.45
N TYR A 517 19.92 -10.20 17.75
CA TYR A 517 21.20 -9.77 18.30
C TYR A 517 21.62 -10.66 19.49
N GLY A 518 22.24 -11.79 19.20
CA GLY A 518 22.71 -12.76 20.21
C GLY A 518 22.16 -14.18 20.03
N ASP A 519 21.14 -14.34 19.19
CA ASP A 519 20.56 -15.63 18.82
C ASP A 519 21.41 -16.38 17.78
N ASP A 520 21.22 -17.69 17.67
CA ASP A 520 22.03 -18.55 16.80
C ASP A 520 21.65 -18.41 15.30
N SER A 521 22.66 -18.56 14.45
CA SER A 521 22.59 -18.54 12.99
C SER A 521 21.55 -19.51 12.41
N SER A 522 21.27 -20.61 13.12
CA SER A 522 20.23 -21.59 12.78
C SER A 522 18.82 -21.00 12.68
N ASN A 523 18.52 -19.91 13.40
CA ASN A 523 17.22 -19.23 13.40
C ASN A 523 17.05 -18.21 12.26
N GLY A 524 18.03 -18.03 11.37
CA GLY A 524 17.94 -17.16 10.19
C GLY A 524 18.27 -15.68 10.42
N CYS A 525 18.66 -15.29 11.64
CA CYS A 525 19.19 -13.95 11.90
C CYS A 525 20.50 -13.70 11.12
N VAL A 526 20.67 -12.49 10.59
CA VAL A 526 21.91 -12.11 9.88
C VAL A 526 23.02 -11.84 10.89
N GLU A 527 24.14 -12.55 10.77
CA GLU A 527 25.32 -12.33 11.63
C GLU A 527 25.70 -10.84 11.67
N SER A 528 25.86 -10.31 12.88
CA SER A 528 26.28 -8.93 13.10
C SER A 528 27.46 -8.88 14.07
N SER A 529 28.42 -8.00 13.79
CA SER A 529 29.64 -7.87 14.58
C SER A 529 29.32 -7.35 15.99
N PHE A 530 29.34 -8.24 16.98
CA PHE A 530 29.15 -7.88 18.38
C PHE A 530 30.15 -6.79 18.82
N PRO A 531 29.70 -5.72 19.53
CA PRO A 531 30.61 -4.84 20.24
C PRO A 531 31.42 -5.66 21.26
N GLN A 532 32.73 -5.40 21.38
CA GLN A 532 33.65 -6.20 22.22
C GLN A 532 33.25 -6.26 23.71
N CYS A 533 32.38 -5.36 24.17
CA CYS A 533 31.83 -5.31 25.53
C CYS A 533 30.58 -6.18 25.75
N ARG A 534 29.99 -6.73 24.68
CA ARG A 534 28.76 -7.57 24.69
C ARG A 534 29.03 -9.07 24.54
N ASN A 535 30.21 -9.43 24.01
CA ASN A 535 30.68 -10.81 23.92
C ASN A 535 31.99 -10.92 24.72
N LEU A 536 31.87 -11.31 26.00
CA LEU A 536 33.00 -11.43 26.92
C LEU A 536 33.09 -12.86 27.45
N THR A 537 34.23 -13.51 27.22
CA THR A 537 34.59 -14.80 27.83
C THR A 537 33.55 -15.92 27.69
N GLY A 538 32.83 -15.98 26.56
CA GLY A 538 31.83 -17.02 26.29
C GLY A 538 30.46 -16.79 26.96
N VAL A 539 30.26 -15.64 27.59
CA VAL A 539 28.96 -15.17 28.07
C VAL A 539 28.51 -14.02 27.17
N THR A 540 27.36 -14.20 26.52
CA THR A 540 26.65 -13.14 25.81
C THR A 540 25.83 -12.31 26.80
N ASP A 541 25.85 -10.99 26.60
CA ASP A 541 24.77 -10.13 27.09
C ASP A 541 23.47 -10.49 26.35
N ASN A 542 22.33 -10.36 27.01
CA ASN A 542 21.00 -10.30 26.39
C ASN A 542 20.17 -9.18 27.03
N PHE A 543 19.02 -8.82 26.47
CA PHE A 543 18.03 -7.98 27.17
C PHE A 543 16.89 -8.85 27.70
N ASP A 544 16.57 -8.69 28.98
CA ASP A 544 15.35 -9.20 29.58
C ASP A 544 14.34 -8.05 29.73
N GLU A 545 13.09 -8.24 29.34
CA GLU A 545 12.00 -7.34 29.71
C GLU A 545 11.66 -7.52 31.21
N LYS A 546 11.75 -6.45 32.01
CA LYS A 546 11.55 -6.51 33.47
C LYS A 546 10.74 -5.36 34.05
N ASN A 547 9.88 -5.67 35.00
CA ASN A 547 9.16 -4.72 35.84
C ASN A 547 9.98 -4.36 37.08
N GLY A 548 10.39 -3.10 37.16
CA GLY A 548 11.33 -2.60 38.16
C GLY A 548 11.82 -1.19 37.85
N GLU A 549 12.68 -0.66 38.70
CA GLU A 549 13.36 0.63 38.48
C GLU A 549 14.88 0.49 38.64
N PHE A 550 15.63 1.32 37.91
CA PHE A 550 17.06 1.49 38.16
C PHE A 550 17.29 2.33 39.42
N ASP A 551 18.42 2.11 40.10
CA ASP A 551 18.86 2.97 41.21
C ASP A 551 18.86 4.44 40.77
N PRO A 552 18.24 5.38 41.50
CA PRO A 552 18.21 6.81 41.11
C PRO A 552 19.58 7.50 40.95
N ARG A 553 20.68 6.81 41.31
CA ARG A 553 22.07 7.26 41.11
C ARG A 553 22.69 6.71 39.81
N THR A 554 22.03 5.78 39.12
CA THR A 554 22.42 5.33 37.78
C THR A 554 22.29 6.49 36.80
N ALA A 555 23.31 6.73 35.97
CA ALA A 555 23.25 7.79 34.97
C ALA A 555 22.15 7.47 33.95
N SER A 556 21.32 8.45 33.61
CA SER A 556 20.26 8.30 32.61
C SER A 556 20.30 9.41 31.56
N ALA A 557 19.79 9.09 30.37
CA ALA A 557 19.72 10.00 29.23
C ALA A 557 18.43 9.79 28.44
N THR A 558 17.82 10.88 27.99
CA THR A 558 16.57 10.89 27.23
C THR A 558 16.80 11.40 25.81
N ASP A 559 16.33 10.65 24.82
CA ASP A 559 16.23 11.05 23.41
C ASP A 559 14.75 11.10 23.02
N SER A 560 14.13 12.26 23.19
CA SER A 560 12.71 12.50 22.95
C SER A 560 12.33 12.66 21.46
N ASN A 561 13.18 12.19 20.54
CA ASN A 561 12.85 12.17 19.11
C ASN A 561 11.78 11.11 18.81
N SER A 562 10.56 11.56 18.52
CA SER A 562 9.42 10.69 18.21
C SER A 562 9.51 9.92 16.88
N SER A 563 10.60 10.06 16.10
CA SER A 563 10.88 9.19 14.94
C SER A 563 11.61 7.89 15.30
N LEU A 564 11.85 7.63 16.59
CA LEU A 564 12.53 6.45 17.12
C LEU A 564 11.50 5.42 17.60
N SER A 565 11.65 4.18 17.13
CA SER A 565 10.96 2.99 17.62
C SER A 565 11.72 2.33 18.77
N ILE A 566 11.08 1.39 19.47
CA ILE A 566 11.72 0.53 20.47
C ILE A 566 12.98 -0.16 19.92
N SER A 567 12.97 -0.56 18.65
CA SER A 567 14.11 -1.16 17.95
C SER A 567 15.26 -0.18 17.71
N ASP A 568 14.99 1.12 17.54
CA ASP A 568 16.05 2.14 17.49
C ASP A 568 16.67 2.38 18.88
N CYS A 569 15.87 2.27 19.95
CA CYS A 569 16.37 2.30 21.33
C CYS A 569 17.25 1.08 21.64
N PHE A 570 16.80 -0.13 21.30
CA PHE A 570 17.60 -1.37 21.40
C PHE A 570 18.98 -1.18 20.78
N ALA A 571 19.03 -0.80 19.50
CA ALA A 571 20.30 -0.73 18.78
C ALA A 571 21.22 0.39 19.29
N LYS A 572 20.68 1.48 19.85
CA LYS A 572 21.49 2.50 20.55
C LYS A 572 22.13 1.93 21.81
N CYS A 573 21.34 1.32 22.69
CA CYS A 573 21.84 0.75 23.95
C CYS A 573 22.79 -0.44 23.74
N TRP A 574 22.53 -1.29 22.75
CA TRP A 574 23.38 -2.44 22.42
C TRP A 574 24.80 -2.03 22.01
N ASN A 575 24.91 -1.01 21.14
CA ASN A 575 26.19 -0.50 20.63
C ASN A 575 26.91 0.43 21.61
N ASP A 576 26.22 1.02 22.58
CA ASP A 576 26.85 1.78 23.67
C ASP A 576 27.26 0.84 24.81
N CYS A 577 28.56 0.58 24.95
CA CYS A 577 29.13 -0.26 26.01
C CYS A 577 28.86 0.23 27.44
N SER A 578 28.47 1.49 27.64
CA SER A 578 28.08 2.02 28.96
C SER A 578 26.63 1.71 29.32
N CYS A 579 25.77 1.43 28.34
CA CYS A 579 24.34 1.23 28.55
C CYS A 579 24.05 -0.12 29.23
N VAL A 580 23.14 -0.09 30.21
CA VAL A 580 22.68 -1.25 30.99
C VAL A 580 21.17 -1.52 30.85
N GLY A 581 20.44 -0.62 30.20
CA GLY A 581 19.04 -0.83 29.85
C GLY A 581 18.37 0.39 29.22
N PHE A 582 17.17 0.19 28.68
CA PHE A 582 16.38 1.22 28.01
C PHE A 582 14.87 0.97 28.12
N LYS A 583 14.07 1.98 27.74
CA LYS A 583 12.63 1.87 27.44
C LYS A 583 12.24 2.94 26.41
N SER A 584 11.01 2.87 25.91
CA SER A 584 10.39 4.01 25.20
C SER A 584 10.14 5.21 26.12
N HIS A 585 10.26 6.41 25.59
CA HIS A 585 10.12 7.66 26.35
C HIS A 585 8.66 8.11 26.51
N THR A 586 7.89 8.13 25.42
CA THR A 586 6.50 8.64 25.40
C THR A 586 5.48 7.57 25.81
N ILE A 587 4.18 7.91 25.78
CA ILE A 587 3.10 6.92 25.91
C ILE A 587 3.04 6.02 24.68
N ASP A 588 3.01 6.62 23.49
CA ASP A 588 2.88 5.95 22.19
C ASP A 588 4.10 5.12 21.74
N GLY A 589 4.98 4.73 22.66
CA GLY A 589 6.16 3.90 22.41
C GLY A 589 7.32 4.59 21.70
N THR A 590 7.24 5.90 21.41
CA THR A 590 8.27 6.63 20.66
C THR A 590 9.32 7.30 21.55
N GLY A 591 10.49 7.59 20.97
CA GLY A 591 11.65 8.12 21.71
C GLY A 591 12.23 7.10 22.70
N CYS A 592 13.36 7.43 23.32
CA CYS A 592 14.10 6.50 24.20
C CYS A 592 14.51 7.14 25.52
N ASP A 593 14.34 6.43 26.63
CA ASP A 593 15.08 6.67 27.88
C ASP A 593 16.12 5.55 28.05
N PHE A 594 17.35 5.91 28.39
CA PHE A 594 18.50 5.02 28.57
C PHE A 594 19.07 5.12 29.99
N TRP A 595 19.67 4.03 30.47
CA TRP A 595 20.48 4.01 31.69
C TRP A 595 21.88 3.46 31.41
N SER A 596 22.89 4.08 32.02
CA SER A 596 24.31 3.74 31.86
C SER A 596 25.01 3.53 33.21
N GLY A 597 25.90 2.54 33.29
CA GLY A 597 26.62 2.22 34.51
C GLY A 597 27.33 0.87 34.48
N SER A 598 27.64 0.34 35.67
CA SER A 598 28.12 -1.04 35.84
C SER A 598 26.96 -2.04 35.70
N LYS A 599 27.22 -3.22 35.12
CA LYS A 599 26.28 -4.36 35.02
C LYS A 599 25.85 -4.95 36.38
N SER A 600 26.41 -4.47 37.49
CA SER A 600 26.24 -5.02 38.83
C SER A 600 25.07 -4.40 39.62
N ASN A 601 24.00 -5.16 39.84
CA ASN A 601 22.92 -4.92 40.82
C ASN A 601 22.33 -3.48 40.85
N SER A 602 22.21 -2.83 39.70
CA SER A 602 21.65 -1.47 39.56
C SER A 602 20.13 -1.44 39.31
N PHE A 603 19.47 -2.59 39.18
CA PHE A 603 18.03 -2.70 38.89
C PHE A 603 17.28 -3.40 40.03
N LEU A 604 16.19 -2.80 40.50
CA LEU A 604 15.30 -3.30 41.55
C LEU A 604 14.01 -3.84 40.92
N VAL A 605 13.88 -5.16 40.88
CA VAL A 605 12.67 -5.86 40.40
C VAL A 605 11.56 -5.74 41.45
N TYR A 606 10.33 -5.43 41.02
CA TYR A 606 9.15 -5.46 41.89
C TYR A 606 8.39 -6.80 41.77
N PRO A 607 7.78 -7.32 42.86
CA PRO A 607 6.85 -8.43 42.77
C PRO A 607 5.65 -8.10 41.86
N ILE A 608 5.27 -9.05 41.01
CA ILE A 608 4.30 -8.89 39.92
C ILE A 608 2.90 -8.47 40.42
N GLU A 609 2.57 -8.76 41.68
CA GLU A 609 1.28 -8.46 42.32
C GLU A 609 1.07 -6.97 42.69
N SER A 610 2.00 -6.07 42.33
CA SER A 610 1.92 -4.64 42.70
C SER A 610 2.14 -3.67 41.53
N TRP A 611 1.07 -2.90 41.22
CA TRP A 611 0.96 -1.83 40.21
C TRP A 611 1.05 -2.23 38.73
N SER A 612 -0.13 -2.43 38.12
CA SER A 612 -0.39 -2.61 36.69
C SER A 612 -0.03 -1.43 35.76
N ASN A 613 0.60 -0.37 36.29
CA ASN A 613 1.01 0.83 35.54
C ASN A 613 2.54 1.03 35.50
N SER A 614 3.34 0.15 36.12
CA SER A 614 4.79 0.18 35.95
C SER A 614 5.14 -0.44 34.60
N ARG A 615 5.59 0.38 33.65
CA ARG A 615 6.04 -0.13 32.36
C ARG A 615 7.36 -0.85 32.48
N SER A 616 7.42 -1.99 31.79
CA SER A 616 8.61 -2.79 31.60
C SER A 616 9.77 -1.98 31.04
N LYS A 617 10.98 -2.41 31.40
CA LYS A 617 12.23 -1.87 30.90
C LYS A 617 13.05 -3.04 30.36
N TYR A 618 13.74 -2.83 29.24
CA TYR A 618 14.68 -3.80 28.71
C TYR A 618 16.00 -3.63 29.46
N VAL A 619 16.37 -4.64 30.26
CA VAL A 619 17.53 -4.61 31.17
C VAL A 619 18.54 -5.67 30.74
N ILE A 620 19.81 -5.30 30.68
CA ILE A 620 20.85 -6.23 30.23
C ILE A 620 21.11 -7.31 31.28
N SER A 621 20.95 -8.56 30.88
CA SER A 621 21.33 -9.78 31.60
C SER A 621 22.58 -10.39 30.97
N SER A 622 23.24 -11.31 31.68
CA SER A 622 24.39 -12.06 31.16
C SER A 622 24.18 -13.55 31.43
N LEU A 623 24.09 -14.36 30.38
CA LEU A 623 23.65 -15.76 30.44
C LEU A 623 24.76 -16.72 30.90
N ASN A 624 24.76 -17.06 32.19
CA ASN A 624 25.65 -18.08 32.76
C ASN A 624 25.20 -19.50 32.38
N LEU A 625 25.55 -19.97 31.18
CA LEU A 625 25.40 -21.37 30.77
C LEU A 625 26.41 -22.28 31.50
N VAL A 626 26.09 -22.64 32.74
CA VAL A 626 26.83 -23.65 33.52
C VAL A 626 26.11 -24.99 33.43
N SER A 627 26.68 -25.93 32.68
CA SER A 627 26.22 -27.32 32.62
C SER A 627 26.23 -27.95 34.03
N SER A 628 25.07 -28.38 34.51
CA SER A 628 24.90 -28.78 35.91
C SER A 628 25.45 -30.17 36.21
N SER A 629 26.66 -30.25 36.79
CA SER A 629 27.18 -31.45 37.44
C SER A 629 27.49 -31.21 38.92
N THR A 630 26.56 -31.62 39.79
CA THR A 630 26.72 -31.91 41.24
C THR A 630 27.27 -30.80 42.18
N GLY A 631 26.54 -30.56 43.29
CA GLY A 631 27.17 -30.28 44.59
C GLY A 631 27.07 -28.86 45.19
N SER A 632 26.04 -28.66 46.02
CA SER A 632 26.04 -27.91 47.30
C SER A 632 27.04 -26.75 47.59
N LEU A 633 26.46 -25.58 47.94
CA LEU A 633 26.98 -24.48 48.79
C LEU A 633 28.40 -24.57 49.40
N ASN A 634 29.16 -23.46 49.37
CA ASN A 634 29.26 -22.53 50.52
C ASN A 634 30.19 -21.30 50.32
N LEU A 635 29.96 -20.24 51.13
CA LEU A 635 30.87 -19.16 51.63
C LEU A 635 31.83 -18.45 50.62
N VAL A 636 32.07 -17.14 50.66
CA VAL A 636 32.61 -16.30 51.75
C VAL A 636 32.33 -14.82 51.45
N SER A 637 31.98 -14.01 52.45
CA SER A 637 31.99 -12.54 52.36
C SER A 637 32.96 -11.93 53.39
N SER A 638 34.21 -11.66 52.97
CA SER A 638 35.23 -11.04 53.82
C SER A 638 35.11 -9.52 53.81
N SER A 639 35.13 -8.91 55.01
CA SER A 639 35.02 -7.45 55.17
C SER A 639 36.35 -6.83 55.58
N THR A 640 36.74 -5.74 54.91
CA THR A 640 37.74 -4.79 55.43
C THR A 640 37.30 -3.37 55.10
N GLY A 641 36.78 -2.64 56.09
CA GLY A 641 36.42 -1.23 55.95
C GLY A 641 37.46 -0.28 56.55
N LYS A 642 37.43 0.99 56.14
CA LYS A 642 37.99 2.12 56.89
C LYS A 642 36.95 3.24 56.94
N LYS A 643 36.73 3.80 58.13
CA LYS A 643 35.79 4.92 58.37
C LYS A 643 36.58 6.22 58.50
N THR A 644 36.00 7.32 57.99
CA THR A 644 36.35 8.68 58.40
C THR A 644 35.08 9.44 58.75
N LYS A 645 35.11 10.28 59.79
CA LYS A 645 33.98 11.09 60.30
C LYS A 645 33.86 12.38 59.43
N ARG A 646 32.85 13.28 59.52
CA ARG A 646 32.06 13.73 60.69
C ARG A 646 30.92 14.70 60.29
N ASN A 647 29.71 14.57 60.90
CA ASN A 647 28.60 15.57 61.03
C ASN A 647 27.92 16.06 59.71
N MET A 648 26.61 16.41 59.59
CA MET A 648 25.57 17.03 60.46
C MET A 648 25.71 18.57 60.62
N THR A 649 24.71 19.45 60.49
CA THR A 649 23.23 19.40 60.21
C THR A 649 22.77 20.83 59.75
N TRP A 650 21.54 21.23 59.39
CA TRP A 650 20.16 20.70 59.58
C TRP A 650 19.16 21.16 58.47
N ILE A 651 17.88 21.41 58.80
CA ILE A 651 16.75 21.90 57.94
C ILE A 651 16.24 23.26 58.47
N TRP A 652 15.64 24.13 57.63
CA TRP A 652 14.47 24.97 57.98
C TRP A 652 13.67 25.45 56.72
N ILE A 653 12.47 25.99 56.93
CA ILE A 653 11.38 26.24 55.95
C ILE A 653 11.10 27.76 55.82
N TRP A 654 10.15 28.15 54.94
CA TRP A 654 9.52 29.48 54.72
C TRP A 654 10.14 30.36 53.61
N THR A 655 9.42 31.01 52.67
CA THR A 655 8.08 30.80 52.02
C THR A 655 7.88 31.84 50.91
N SER A 656 7.03 31.53 49.91
CA SER A 656 6.07 32.44 49.24
C SER A 656 6.50 33.67 48.41
N ILE A 657 5.92 33.70 47.19
CA ILE A 657 5.55 34.86 46.35
C ILE A 657 6.71 35.71 45.77
N GLY A 658 6.96 35.53 44.47
CA GLY A 658 7.89 36.39 43.71
C GLY A 658 8.05 36.11 42.20
N VAL A 659 7.21 35.27 41.58
CA VAL A 659 7.48 34.70 40.23
C VAL A 659 6.34 34.91 39.22
N SER A 660 5.53 35.97 39.38
CA SER A 660 4.36 36.23 38.52
C SER A 660 4.65 37.10 37.28
N ILE A 661 5.90 37.53 37.07
CA ILE A 661 6.28 38.50 36.02
C ILE A 661 7.32 37.94 35.01
N PRO A 662 8.39 37.20 35.41
CA PRO A 662 9.38 36.70 34.44
C PRO A 662 8.81 35.71 33.41
N SER A 663 7.80 34.95 33.84
CA SER A 663 7.22 33.80 33.13
C SER A 663 6.66 34.16 31.75
N ILE A 664 6.02 35.34 31.64
CA ILE A 664 5.36 35.76 30.39
C ILE A 664 6.40 36.11 29.32
N PHE A 665 7.54 36.70 29.69
CA PHE A 665 8.61 37.01 28.73
C PHE A 665 9.28 35.74 28.20
N LEU A 666 9.50 34.72 29.04
CA LEU A 666 10.00 33.42 28.58
C LEU A 666 9.04 32.75 27.59
N CYS A 667 7.75 32.65 27.94
CA CYS A 667 6.77 31.85 27.20
C CYS A 667 6.51 32.33 25.76
N PHE A 668 6.77 33.60 25.42
CA PHE A 668 6.57 34.11 24.06
C PHE A 668 7.89 34.40 23.31
N ALA A 669 8.93 34.89 24.00
CA ALA A 669 10.20 35.19 23.33
C ALA A 669 10.98 33.92 22.95
N LEU A 670 11.01 32.89 23.80
CA LEU A 670 11.76 31.66 23.51
C LEU A 670 11.17 30.86 22.33
N PRO A 671 9.86 30.58 22.23
CA PRO A 671 9.34 29.85 21.08
C PRO A 671 9.50 30.60 19.76
N TRP A 672 9.36 31.94 19.76
CA TRP A 672 9.59 32.75 18.56
C TRP A 672 11.07 32.72 18.14
N TYR A 673 11.99 32.91 19.09
CA TYR A 673 13.44 32.82 18.85
C TYR A 673 13.84 31.42 18.38
N MET A 674 13.33 30.36 19.00
CA MET A 674 13.63 28.96 18.62
C MET A 674 13.03 28.59 17.27
N LYS A 675 11.79 29.00 16.94
CA LYS A 675 11.19 28.79 15.63
C LYS A 675 12.00 29.46 14.52
N LYS A 676 12.38 30.73 14.71
CA LYS A 676 13.23 31.48 13.77
C LYS A 676 14.61 30.84 13.63
N ARG A 677 15.26 30.50 14.74
CA ARG A 677 16.58 29.84 14.77
C ARG A 677 16.57 28.42 14.20
N ARG A 678 15.42 27.73 14.21
CA ARG A 678 15.21 26.43 13.55
C ARG A 678 15.09 26.59 12.04
N GLN A 679 14.23 27.51 11.56
CA GLN A 679 14.10 27.81 10.13
C GLN A 679 15.45 28.20 9.52
N THR A 680 16.17 29.17 10.11
CA THR A 680 17.50 29.58 9.63
C THR A 680 18.58 28.48 9.77
N ARG A 681 18.38 27.45 10.59
CA ARG A 681 19.28 26.27 10.65
C ARG A 681 18.99 25.28 9.52
N GLU A 682 17.73 24.96 9.27
CA GLU A 682 17.31 24.07 8.19
C GLU A 682 17.65 24.69 6.82
N GLU A 683 17.44 26.00 6.68
CA GLU A 683 17.80 26.81 5.51
C GLU A 683 19.33 26.88 5.30
N ASN A 684 20.13 27.12 6.36
CA ASN A 684 21.60 27.07 6.26
C ASN A 684 22.14 25.65 6.02
N GLN A 685 21.45 24.58 6.45
CA GLN A 685 21.85 23.20 6.14
C GLN A 685 21.46 22.74 4.73
N ARG A 686 20.46 23.37 4.10
CA ARG A 686 20.24 23.28 2.65
C ARG A 686 21.33 24.06 1.91
N ARG A 687 21.45 25.36 2.18
CA ARG A 687 22.48 26.23 1.56
C ARG A 687 23.87 25.61 1.61
N LYS A 688 24.37 25.18 2.77
CA LYS A 688 25.70 24.53 2.88
C LYS A 688 25.85 23.22 2.10
N ARG A 689 24.77 22.51 1.81
CA ARG A 689 24.78 21.28 0.99
C ARG A 689 24.81 21.62 -0.50
N ASP A 690 24.08 22.65 -0.89
CA ASP A 690 24.02 23.15 -2.27
C ASP A 690 25.30 23.94 -2.63
N GLU A 691 25.86 24.67 -1.68
CA GLU A 691 27.15 25.37 -1.69
C GLU A 691 28.32 24.37 -1.79
N TYR A 692 28.33 23.30 -0.98
CA TYR A 692 29.29 22.19 -1.12
C TYR A 692 29.13 21.41 -2.44
N PHE A 693 27.91 21.33 -3.00
CA PHE A 693 27.67 20.72 -4.31
C PHE A 693 28.18 21.62 -5.45
N LEU A 694 28.01 22.93 -5.34
CA LEU A 694 28.61 23.92 -6.25
C LEU A 694 30.14 23.94 -6.15
N GLU A 695 30.71 23.82 -4.95
CA GLU A 695 32.15 23.69 -4.71
C GLU A 695 32.73 22.42 -5.37
N LEU A 696 32.01 21.30 -5.26
CA LEU A 696 32.38 20.06 -5.94
C LEU A 696 32.33 20.19 -7.48
N ILE A 697 31.32 20.87 -8.02
CA ILE A 697 31.17 21.16 -9.46
C ILE A 697 32.25 22.13 -9.95
N ALA A 698 32.57 23.18 -9.18
CA ALA A 698 33.60 24.15 -9.50
C ALA A 698 35.01 23.53 -9.54
N SER A 699 35.23 22.40 -8.85
CA SER A 699 36.50 21.66 -8.92
C SER A 699 36.75 20.95 -10.26
N GLU A 700 35.73 20.71 -11.09
CA GLU A 700 35.84 20.08 -12.41
C GLU A 700 35.31 20.97 -13.56
N SER A 701 35.86 22.19 -13.68
CA SER A 701 35.83 23.05 -14.89
C SER A 701 34.46 23.30 -15.54
N PHE A 702 33.77 24.33 -15.05
CA PHE A 702 32.59 24.93 -15.67
C PHE A 702 32.86 26.40 -16.00
N LYS A 703 32.19 26.94 -17.02
CA LYS A 703 32.26 28.37 -17.39
C LYS A 703 30.91 29.06 -17.22
N ASP A 704 30.95 30.24 -16.59
CA ASP A 704 29.81 31.15 -16.50
C ASP A 704 29.56 31.83 -17.85
N VAL A 705 28.34 31.73 -18.36
CA VAL A 705 27.92 32.34 -19.62
C VAL A 705 28.02 33.87 -19.56
N HIS A 706 27.95 34.49 -18.37
CA HIS A 706 28.10 35.94 -18.20
C HIS A 706 29.54 36.48 -18.35
N GLN A 707 30.55 35.63 -18.56
CA GLN A 707 31.94 36.06 -18.75
C GLN A 707 32.52 35.75 -20.15
N LEU A 708 31.72 35.16 -21.06
CA LEU A 708 32.21 34.64 -22.34
C LEU A 708 32.14 35.65 -23.51
N GLU A 709 32.63 36.87 -23.27
CA GLU A 709 33.09 37.75 -24.36
C GLU A 709 34.62 37.67 -24.51
N SER A 710 35.07 37.46 -25.75
CA SER A 710 36.47 37.24 -26.21
C SER A 710 37.06 35.82 -26.08
N ASN A 711 37.93 35.50 -27.05
CA ASN A 711 38.90 34.40 -27.12
C ASN A 711 38.40 32.94 -27.22
N THR A 712 38.13 32.54 -28.47
CA THR A 712 37.92 31.15 -28.90
C THR A 712 39.22 30.33 -28.96
N ARG A 713 39.36 29.26 -28.16
CA ARG A 713 39.70 27.87 -28.61
C ARG A 713 40.07 26.91 -27.47
N ASN A 714 39.85 25.62 -27.75
CA ASN A 714 40.42 24.43 -27.10
C ASN A 714 40.16 24.26 -25.58
N GLY A 715 38.94 23.80 -25.28
CA GLY A 715 38.46 23.42 -23.95
C GLY A 715 36.94 23.52 -23.92
N LYS A 716 36.24 22.41 -24.21
CA LYS A 716 34.76 22.34 -24.13
C LYS A 716 34.35 22.00 -22.69
N ASP A 717 34.52 22.98 -21.81
CA ASP A 717 33.96 22.95 -20.46
C ASP A 717 32.43 23.02 -20.52
N LEU A 718 31.73 22.49 -19.50
CA LEU A 718 30.27 22.61 -19.44
C LEU A 718 29.85 24.05 -19.10
N LEU A 719 28.74 24.48 -19.69
CA LEU A 719 28.16 25.80 -19.46
C LEU A 719 27.15 25.75 -18.31
N LEU A 720 27.21 26.74 -17.40
CA LEU A 720 26.17 26.99 -16.42
C LEU A 720 25.22 28.08 -16.96
N PHE A 721 23.98 27.72 -17.25
CA PHE A 721 22.97 28.65 -17.78
C PHE A 721 22.16 29.29 -16.64
N SER A 722 21.90 30.60 -16.75
CA SER A 722 21.01 31.29 -15.82
C SER A 722 19.54 30.87 -16.03
N PHE A 723 18.75 30.83 -14.95
CA PHE A 723 17.33 30.50 -15.03
C PHE A 723 16.56 31.49 -15.93
N ALA A 724 16.89 32.78 -15.88
CA ALA A 724 16.29 33.80 -16.75
C ALA A 724 16.61 33.55 -18.24
N SER A 725 17.84 33.10 -18.56
CA SER A 725 18.21 32.70 -19.92
C SER A 725 17.38 31.50 -20.41
N ILE A 726 17.10 30.53 -19.53
CA ILE A 726 16.30 29.34 -19.87
C ILE A 726 14.80 29.67 -19.99
N MET A 727 14.24 30.51 -19.11
CA MET A 727 12.87 31.05 -19.25
C MET A 727 12.73 31.78 -20.60
N SER A 728 13.64 32.72 -20.90
CA SER A 728 13.62 33.46 -22.15
C SER A 728 13.74 32.56 -23.38
N ALA A 729 14.63 31.55 -23.33
CA ALA A 729 14.82 30.60 -24.42
C ALA A 729 13.61 29.68 -24.67
N THR A 730 12.77 29.43 -23.66
CA THR A 730 11.59 28.53 -23.73
C THR A 730 10.25 29.25 -23.81
N GLY A 731 10.23 30.58 -23.79
CA GLY A 731 9.00 31.37 -23.71
C GLY A 731 8.27 31.20 -22.39
N ASP A 732 9.01 31.13 -21.27
CA ASP A 732 8.51 30.74 -19.94
C ASP A 732 7.87 29.35 -19.92
N PHE A 733 8.60 28.36 -20.46
CA PHE A 733 8.18 26.95 -20.54
C PHE A 733 6.82 26.73 -21.23
N ALA A 734 6.54 27.54 -22.27
CA ALA A 734 5.30 27.52 -23.03
C ALA A 734 4.97 26.13 -23.60
N LEU A 735 3.68 25.80 -23.72
CA LEU A 735 3.22 24.46 -24.04
C LEU A 735 3.55 24.06 -25.49
N GLU A 736 3.52 25.02 -26.40
CA GLU A 736 3.93 24.89 -27.81
C GLU A 736 5.42 24.54 -27.98
N ASN A 737 6.26 24.87 -26.98
CA ASN A 737 7.67 24.51 -26.96
C ASN A 737 7.92 23.13 -26.32
N LYS A 738 6.89 22.44 -25.80
CA LYS A 738 7.05 21.12 -25.17
C LYS A 738 7.26 20.02 -26.20
N LEU A 739 8.46 19.43 -26.21
CA LEU A 739 8.83 18.31 -27.10
C LEU A 739 8.27 16.97 -26.61
N GLY A 740 8.10 16.80 -25.29
CA GLY A 740 7.58 15.58 -24.69
C GLY A 740 7.60 15.62 -23.16
N GLN A 741 7.26 14.49 -22.54
CA GLN A 741 7.37 14.28 -21.09
C GLN A 741 7.56 12.80 -20.80
N GLY A 742 8.64 12.44 -20.10
CA GLY A 742 8.88 11.10 -19.57
C GLY A 742 8.77 11.07 -18.04
N GLY A 743 9.09 9.92 -17.43
CA GLY A 743 9.07 9.76 -15.97
C GLY A 743 9.99 10.73 -15.22
N PHE A 744 11.05 11.21 -15.88
CA PHE A 744 12.00 12.16 -15.30
C PHE A 744 11.57 13.63 -15.38
N GLY A 745 10.53 13.95 -16.17
CA GLY A 745 9.99 15.31 -16.33
C GLY A 745 9.72 15.73 -17.80
N PRO A 746 9.20 16.95 -18.01
CA PRO A 746 8.98 17.51 -19.34
C PRO A 746 10.27 17.96 -20.02
N VAL A 747 10.31 17.83 -21.35
CA VAL A 747 11.39 18.31 -22.21
C VAL A 747 10.85 19.42 -23.12
N TYR A 748 11.57 20.53 -23.20
CA TYR A 748 11.22 21.68 -24.01
C TYR A 748 12.26 21.94 -25.11
N LYS A 749 11.81 22.45 -26.26
CA LYS A 749 12.67 23.14 -27.21
C LYS A 749 12.96 24.53 -26.65
N GLY A 750 14.20 24.97 -26.74
CA GLY A 750 14.59 26.34 -26.47
C GLY A 750 15.44 26.92 -27.58
N LYS A 751 15.48 28.25 -27.67
CA LYS A 751 16.40 28.98 -28.53
C LYS A 751 17.23 29.94 -27.70
N LEU A 752 18.54 29.69 -27.63
CA LEU A 752 19.48 30.51 -26.86
C LEU A 752 19.65 31.91 -27.49
N SER A 753 20.19 32.84 -26.72
CA SER A 753 20.44 34.23 -27.15
C SER A 753 21.41 34.36 -28.34
N ASP A 754 22.27 33.36 -28.55
CA ASP A 754 23.14 33.24 -29.73
C ASP A 754 22.44 32.58 -30.95
N GLY A 755 21.15 32.28 -30.83
CA GLY A 755 20.33 31.70 -31.87
C GLY A 755 20.36 30.17 -31.96
N ARG A 756 21.19 29.47 -31.17
CA ARG A 756 21.24 27.99 -31.17
C ARG A 756 19.96 27.38 -30.61
N GLU A 757 19.45 26.36 -31.30
CA GLU A 757 18.34 25.54 -30.79
C GLU A 757 18.86 24.43 -29.85
N VAL A 758 18.15 24.22 -28.75
CA VAL A 758 18.52 23.27 -27.68
C VAL A 758 17.32 22.49 -27.18
N ALA A 759 17.55 21.31 -26.61
CA ALA A 759 16.55 20.57 -25.84
C ALA A 759 16.82 20.73 -24.34
N ILE A 760 15.79 21.02 -23.55
CA ILE A 760 15.89 21.38 -22.13
C ILE A 760 15.02 20.41 -21.32
N LYS A 761 15.66 19.46 -20.63
CA LYS A 761 15.04 18.46 -19.75
C LYS A 761 14.86 19.08 -18.37
N ARG A 762 13.64 19.46 -18.00
CA ARG A 762 13.31 20.00 -16.66
C ARG A 762 12.91 18.86 -15.74
N LEU A 763 13.65 18.66 -14.66
CA LEU A 763 13.49 17.47 -13.82
C LEU A 763 12.31 17.58 -12.84
N SER A 764 11.61 16.46 -12.62
CA SER A 764 10.43 16.43 -11.75
C SER A 764 10.76 16.61 -10.26
N ARG A 765 10.07 17.56 -9.62
CA ARG A 765 10.19 17.87 -8.18
C ARG A 765 9.68 16.77 -7.24
N THR A 766 8.91 15.80 -7.74
CA THR A 766 8.27 14.75 -6.90
C THR A 766 9.09 13.47 -6.77
N SER A 767 10.16 13.29 -7.55
CA SER A 767 10.96 12.04 -7.51
C SER A 767 12.07 12.10 -6.46
N GLY A 768 12.09 11.15 -5.52
CA GLY A 768 13.23 10.94 -4.61
C GLY A 768 14.48 10.39 -5.31
N GLN A 769 14.38 10.09 -6.61
CA GLN A 769 15.39 9.45 -7.45
C GLN A 769 16.16 10.48 -8.31
N GLY A 770 15.49 11.54 -8.77
CA GLY A 770 15.99 12.47 -9.78
C GLY A 770 17.28 13.23 -9.41
N LEU A 771 17.63 13.38 -8.13
CA LEU A 771 18.92 13.98 -7.75
C LEU A 771 20.12 13.05 -7.99
N VAL A 772 19.92 11.72 -7.95
CA VAL A 772 20.97 10.74 -8.29
C VAL A 772 21.10 10.64 -9.81
N GLU A 773 19.98 10.70 -10.52
CA GLU A 773 19.93 10.62 -11.99
C GLU A 773 20.48 11.90 -12.63
N PHE A 774 20.14 13.08 -12.11
CA PHE A 774 20.79 14.36 -12.47
C PHE A 774 22.31 14.31 -12.32
N LYS A 775 22.80 13.69 -11.23
CA LYS A 775 24.25 13.52 -11.00
C LYS A 775 24.87 12.52 -11.97
N ASN A 776 24.24 11.37 -12.21
CA ASN A 776 24.69 10.41 -13.23
C ASN A 776 24.77 11.09 -14.59
N GLU A 777 23.67 11.67 -15.06
CA GLU A 777 23.52 12.23 -16.41
C GLU A 777 24.46 13.43 -16.64
N LEU A 778 24.62 14.32 -15.65
CA LEU A 778 25.57 15.43 -15.72
C LEU A 778 27.03 14.96 -15.69
N ILE A 779 27.42 14.08 -14.76
CA ILE A 779 28.83 13.66 -14.57
C ILE A 779 29.30 12.74 -15.70
N LEU A 780 28.40 11.89 -16.22
CA LEU A 780 28.69 11.01 -17.36
C LEU A 780 28.80 11.80 -18.65
N ILE A 781 27.75 12.51 -19.08
CA ILE A 781 27.73 13.11 -20.42
C ILE A 781 28.75 14.26 -20.55
N ALA A 782 29.12 14.94 -19.45
CA ALA A 782 30.26 15.87 -19.42
C ALA A 782 31.57 15.25 -19.99
N LYS A 783 31.75 13.95 -19.80
CA LYS A 783 33.01 13.22 -20.05
C LYS A 783 32.90 12.21 -21.21
N LEU A 784 31.75 12.16 -21.88
CA LEU A 784 31.47 11.30 -23.04
C LEU A 784 31.28 12.16 -24.29
N GLN A 785 32.11 11.94 -25.31
CA GLN A 785 32.06 12.68 -26.57
C GLN A 785 32.26 11.71 -27.74
N HIS A 786 31.19 11.46 -28.49
CA HIS A 786 31.16 10.55 -29.64
C HIS A 786 30.04 10.96 -30.60
N THR A 787 30.15 10.66 -31.90
CA THR A 787 29.15 11.03 -32.91
C THR A 787 27.76 10.47 -32.64
N ASN A 788 27.71 9.26 -32.06
CA ASN A 788 26.47 8.52 -31.81
C ASN A 788 25.99 8.58 -30.35
N LEU A 789 26.37 9.63 -29.61
CA LEU A 789 25.84 9.94 -28.27
C LEU A 789 25.32 11.38 -28.26
N VAL A 790 24.20 11.65 -27.57
CA VAL A 790 23.63 13.01 -27.49
C VAL A 790 24.49 13.90 -26.59
N GLN A 791 24.95 15.04 -27.11
CA GLN A 791 25.81 15.97 -26.38
C GLN A 791 25.00 16.82 -25.37
N VAL A 792 25.35 16.73 -24.09
CA VAL A 792 25.01 17.79 -23.11
C VAL A 792 25.85 19.04 -23.42
N LEU A 793 25.20 20.19 -23.40
CA LEU A 793 25.80 21.52 -23.56
C LEU A 793 26.03 22.20 -22.21
N GLY A 794 25.22 21.86 -21.20
CA GLY A 794 25.31 22.46 -19.86
C GLY A 794 24.14 22.11 -18.96
N CYS A 795 24.06 22.78 -17.82
CA CYS A 795 22.96 22.66 -16.87
C CYS A 795 22.45 24.03 -16.40
N CYS A 796 21.27 24.05 -15.80
CA CYS A 796 20.76 25.17 -15.02
C CYS A 796 20.34 24.65 -13.64
N ILE A 797 20.79 25.33 -12.59
CA ILE A 797 20.48 25.01 -11.18
C ILE A 797 20.04 26.33 -10.53
N HIS A 798 18.79 26.40 -10.08
CA HIS A 798 18.23 27.59 -9.45
C HIS A 798 17.22 27.18 -8.37
N GLU A 799 17.58 27.42 -7.10
CA GLU A 799 16.84 26.93 -5.94
C GLU A 799 16.54 25.41 -6.03
N GLU A 800 15.26 25.02 -6.07
CA GLU A 800 14.87 23.61 -6.22
C GLU A 800 14.90 23.14 -7.70
N GLU A 801 14.84 24.05 -8.68
CA GLU A 801 14.81 23.75 -10.11
C GLU A 801 16.16 23.26 -10.64
N LYS A 802 16.14 22.16 -11.39
CA LYS A 802 17.32 21.50 -11.99
C LYS A 802 17.00 21.09 -13.42
N MET A 803 17.82 21.54 -14.36
CA MET A 803 17.60 21.33 -15.79
C MET A 803 18.90 20.94 -16.49
N LEU A 804 18.79 20.08 -17.49
CA LEU A 804 19.89 19.68 -18.36
C LEU A 804 19.62 20.17 -19.78
N ILE A 805 20.63 20.76 -20.41
CA ILE A 805 20.55 21.38 -21.74
C ILE A 805 21.37 20.52 -22.71
N TYR A 806 20.74 20.07 -23.78
CA TYR A 806 21.29 19.19 -24.82
C TYR A 806 21.27 19.89 -26.18
N GLU A 807 22.03 19.35 -27.14
CA GLU A 807 21.75 19.62 -28.55
C GLU A 807 20.30 19.27 -28.92
N TYR A 808 19.69 20.04 -29.83
CA TYR A 808 18.33 19.77 -30.30
C TYR A 808 18.36 18.69 -31.40
N MET A 809 17.57 17.63 -31.21
CA MET A 809 17.45 16.51 -32.15
C MET A 809 16.16 16.66 -32.97
N PRO A 810 16.23 17.12 -34.24
CA PRO A 810 15.05 17.51 -35.01
C PRO A 810 14.16 16.31 -35.38
N ASN A 811 14.77 15.15 -35.64
CA ASN A 811 14.08 13.92 -36.01
C ASN A 811 13.74 13.05 -34.77
N LYS A 812 13.57 13.66 -33.59
CA LYS A 812 13.02 13.01 -32.37
C LYS A 812 13.69 11.68 -32.03
N SER A 813 12.92 10.65 -31.65
CA SER A 813 13.32 9.31 -31.26
C SER A 813 13.03 8.27 -32.34
N LEU A 814 13.76 7.15 -32.33
CA LEU A 814 13.60 6.05 -33.29
C LEU A 814 12.21 5.40 -33.24
N ASP A 815 11.61 5.29 -32.05
CA ASP A 815 10.29 4.69 -31.84
C ASP A 815 9.14 5.49 -32.49
N PHE A 816 9.36 6.80 -32.75
CA PHE A 816 8.43 7.68 -33.44
C PHE A 816 8.30 7.35 -34.94
N PHE A 817 9.30 6.70 -35.54
CA PHE A 817 9.25 6.23 -36.94
C PHE A 817 8.97 4.74 -37.04
N LEU A 818 9.68 3.95 -36.21
CA LEU A 818 9.72 2.48 -36.32
C LEU A 818 8.37 1.80 -36.08
N PHE A 819 7.46 2.47 -35.35
CA PHE A 819 6.17 1.93 -34.93
C PHE A 819 4.97 2.85 -35.24
N ASP A 820 5.13 3.83 -36.15
CA ASP A 820 4.03 4.58 -36.77
C ASP A 820 3.95 4.12 -38.23
N GLU A 821 2.91 3.38 -38.61
CA GLU A 821 2.72 2.81 -39.96
C GLU A 821 2.80 3.86 -41.09
N ARG A 822 2.59 5.15 -40.80
CA ARG A 822 2.71 6.24 -41.78
C ARG A 822 4.15 6.71 -41.99
N ARG A 823 5.04 6.41 -41.03
CA ARG A 823 6.45 6.85 -40.96
C ARG A 823 7.44 5.70 -41.11
N LYS A 824 6.98 4.47 -40.93
CA LYS A 824 7.76 3.24 -41.04
C LYS A 824 8.50 3.13 -42.37
N ALA A 825 7.87 3.59 -43.45
CA ALA A 825 8.43 3.69 -44.80
C ALA A 825 9.47 4.83 -44.97
N GLU A 826 9.64 5.74 -44.02
CA GLU A 826 10.77 6.68 -43.98
C GLU A 826 12.07 6.00 -43.49
N LEU A 827 11.99 4.79 -42.95
CA LEU A 827 13.11 3.93 -42.55
C LEU A 827 13.23 2.72 -43.47
N ASP A 828 13.83 2.94 -44.64
CA ASP A 828 14.26 1.87 -45.56
C ASP A 828 15.36 0.97 -44.95
N TRP A 829 15.66 -0.16 -45.60
CA TRP A 829 16.64 -1.12 -45.08
C TRP A 829 18.04 -0.49 -44.86
N PRO A 830 18.61 0.28 -45.82
CA PRO A 830 19.87 1.00 -45.61
C PRO A 830 19.88 1.95 -44.41
N ARG A 831 18.80 2.72 -44.18
CA ARG A 831 18.69 3.60 -43.00
C ARG A 831 18.66 2.79 -41.71
N ARG A 832 17.91 1.69 -41.67
CA ARG A 832 17.84 0.82 -40.48
C ARG A 832 19.17 0.14 -40.18
N PHE A 833 19.92 -0.28 -41.21
CA PHE A 833 21.26 -0.83 -41.02
C PHE A 833 22.26 0.23 -40.49
N ASN A 834 22.26 1.45 -41.05
CA ASN A 834 23.05 2.58 -40.52
C ASN A 834 22.67 2.93 -39.07
N ILE A 835 21.39 2.83 -38.71
CA ILE A 835 20.92 3.02 -37.33
C ILE A 835 21.46 1.92 -36.41
N ILE A 836 21.43 0.64 -36.82
CA ILE A 836 22.03 -0.47 -36.07
C ILE A 836 23.54 -0.26 -35.90
N GLU A 837 24.27 0.06 -36.98
CA GLU A 837 25.71 0.31 -36.91
C GLU A 837 26.04 1.48 -35.98
N GLY A 838 25.38 2.63 -36.13
CA GLY A 838 25.65 3.81 -35.31
C GLY A 838 25.35 3.61 -33.82
N ILE A 839 24.29 2.87 -33.46
CA ILE A 839 24.03 2.48 -32.06
C ILE A 839 25.15 1.55 -31.56
N ALA A 840 25.57 0.57 -32.37
CA ALA A 840 26.65 -0.34 -32.00
C ALA A 840 27.98 0.40 -31.77
N GLN A 841 28.35 1.34 -32.65
CA GLN A 841 29.55 2.20 -32.49
C GLN A 841 29.44 3.05 -31.22
N GLY A 842 28.28 3.64 -30.95
CA GLY A 842 28.00 4.36 -29.70
C GLY A 842 28.19 3.50 -28.45
N LEU A 843 27.70 2.25 -28.47
CA LEU A 843 27.85 1.30 -27.38
C LEU A 843 29.31 0.81 -27.23
N LEU A 844 30.03 0.60 -28.34
CA LEU A 844 31.44 0.22 -28.33
C LEU A 844 32.30 1.32 -27.70
N TYR A 845 31.98 2.59 -27.96
CA TYR A 845 32.60 3.71 -27.28
C TYR A 845 32.39 3.63 -25.76
N LEU A 846 31.14 3.51 -25.28
CA LEU A 846 30.80 3.42 -23.84
C LEU A 846 31.47 2.24 -23.11
N HIS A 847 31.62 1.10 -23.79
CA HIS A 847 32.20 -0.11 -23.21
C HIS A 847 33.73 -0.14 -23.23
N LYS A 848 34.38 0.49 -24.21
CA LYS A 848 35.80 0.22 -24.55
C LYS A 848 36.68 1.45 -24.79
N TYR A 849 36.13 2.58 -25.25
CA TYR A 849 36.92 3.73 -25.70
C TYR A 849 36.63 5.04 -24.95
N SER A 850 35.58 5.11 -24.16
CA SER A 850 35.38 6.18 -23.16
C SER A 850 36.43 6.08 -22.05
N ARG A 851 36.78 7.21 -21.43
CA ARG A 851 37.80 7.32 -20.36
C ARG A 851 37.46 6.51 -19.09
N MET A 852 36.22 6.06 -18.96
CA MET A 852 35.71 5.18 -17.92
C MET A 852 34.75 4.21 -18.61
N ARG A 853 34.70 2.94 -18.19
CA ARG A 853 33.70 1.97 -18.68
C ARG A 853 32.31 2.37 -18.20
N VAL A 854 31.39 2.62 -19.13
CA VAL A 854 30.01 3.03 -18.84
C VAL A 854 29.04 1.97 -19.34
N ILE A 855 28.12 1.54 -18.48
CA ILE A 855 27.02 0.64 -18.83
C ILE A 855 25.72 1.46 -18.75
N HIS A 856 24.93 1.46 -19.81
CA HIS A 856 23.73 2.27 -20.01
C HIS A 856 22.52 1.78 -19.18
N ARG A 857 22.27 0.46 -19.20
CA ARG A 857 21.21 -0.27 -18.47
C ARG A 857 19.76 0.05 -18.83
N ASP A 858 19.53 1.04 -19.69
CA ASP A 858 18.22 1.38 -20.27
C ASP A 858 18.33 1.72 -21.76
N LEU A 859 18.79 0.76 -22.57
CA LEU A 859 18.91 0.92 -24.02
C LEU A 859 17.64 0.40 -24.71
N LYS A 860 16.93 1.27 -25.43
CA LYS A 860 15.62 1.01 -26.07
C LYS A 860 15.35 2.03 -27.18
N ALA A 861 14.37 1.75 -28.05
CA ALA A 861 14.07 2.60 -29.22
C ALA A 861 13.77 4.07 -28.84
N ASN A 862 13.03 4.32 -27.75
CA ASN A 862 12.73 5.66 -27.26
C ASN A 862 13.97 6.48 -26.84
N ASN A 863 15.06 5.81 -26.46
CA ASN A 863 16.30 6.46 -26.00
C ASN A 863 17.33 6.64 -27.13
N ILE A 864 17.02 6.21 -28.36
CA ILE A 864 17.81 6.54 -29.56
C ILE A 864 17.17 7.75 -30.22
N LEU A 865 17.87 8.88 -30.23
CA LEU A 865 17.43 10.09 -30.93
C LEU A 865 18.07 10.17 -32.33
N LEU A 866 17.41 10.83 -33.27
CA LEU A 866 17.84 10.95 -34.67
C LEU A 866 18.21 12.40 -35.02
N ASP A 867 19.41 12.58 -35.59
CA ASP A 867 19.88 13.91 -36.05
C ASP A 867 19.19 14.35 -37.35
N GLU A 868 19.55 15.53 -37.87
CA GLU A 868 19.00 16.07 -39.13
C GLU A 868 19.19 15.16 -40.35
N ASN A 869 20.18 14.26 -40.31
CA ASN A 869 20.53 13.31 -41.38
C ASN A 869 20.06 11.86 -41.07
N MET A 870 19.22 11.68 -40.03
CA MET A 870 18.74 10.38 -39.53
C MET A 870 19.82 9.47 -38.91
N ASN A 871 20.97 10.01 -38.48
CA ASN A 871 21.96 9.24 -37.73
C ASN A 871 21.50 9.03 -36.27
N PRO A 872 21.76 7.84 -35.68
CA PRO A 872 21.38 7.56 -34.29
C PRO A 872 22.32 8.19 -33.27
N LYS A 873 21.75 8.69 -32.17
CA LYS A 873 22.45 9.08 -30.96
C LYS A 873 21.79 8.49 -29.71
N ILE A 874 22.56 7.78 -28.88
CA ILE A 874 22.09 7.22 -27.60
C ILE A 874 21.91 8.35 -26.56
N SER A 875 20.85 8.27 -25.75
CA SER A 875 20.43 9.28 -24.78
C SER A 875 19.83 8.69 -23.49
N ASP A 876 19.53 9.56 -22.51
CA ASP A 876 18.97 9.25 -21.17
C ASP A 876 19.91 8.46 -20.24
N PHE A 877 21.10 9.02 -20.01
CA PHE A 877 22.13 8.43 -19.14
C PHE A 877 21.82 8.51 -17.63
N GLY A 878 20.63 8.97 -17.23
CA GLY A 878 20.22 9.02 -15.81
C GLY A 878 20.35 7.67 -15.10
N MET A 879 20.16 6.56 -15.83
CA MET A 879 20.18 5.19 -15.31
C MET A 879 21.57 4.52 -15.41
N ALA A 880 22.52 5.14 -16.11
CA ALA A 880 23.81 4.55 -16.43
C ALA A 880 24.79 4.50 -15.23
N ARG A 881 25.84 3.67 -15.34
CA ARG A 881 26.84 3.44 -14.28
C ARG A 881 28.26 3.38 -14.83
N MET A 882 29.18 3.99 -14.07
CA MET A 882 30.62 3.81 -14.24
C MET A 882 31.06 2.52 -13.53
N VAL A 883 31.90 1.73 -14.18
CA VAL A 883 32.54 0.54 -13.63
C VAL A 883 34.07 0.70 -13.73
N LYS A 884 34.83 0.20 -12.76
CA LYS A 884 36.31 0.28 -12.80
C LYS A 884 36.86 -0.71 -13.84
N ASP A 885 38.02 -0.42 -14.41
CA ASP A 885 38.55 -1.22 -15.53
C ASP A 885 38.78 -2.70 -15.18
N ASN A 886 39.08 -3.00 -13.91
CA ASN A 886 39.27 -4.36 -13.39
C ASN A 886 37.96 -5.11 -13.07
N GLU A 887 36.81 -4.44 -13.06
CA GLU A 887 35.50 -5.01 -12.73
C GLU A 887 34.75 -5.32 -14.04
N THR A 888 34.53 -6.61 -14.35
CA THR A 888 33.81 -7.04 -15.57
C THR A 888 32.29 -7.01 -15.41
N GLU A 889 31.81 -7.17 -14.18
CA GLU A 889 30.42 -7.26 -13.79
C GLU A 889 30.24 -6.48 -12.47
N ALA A 890 29.07 -5.89 -12.26
CA ALA A 890 28.76 -5.15 -11.05
C ALA A 890 27.33 -5.46 -10.59
N MET A 891 27.10 -5.53 -9.27
CA MET A 891 25.81 -5.89 -8.69
C MET A 891 25.09 -4.67 -8.13
N THR A 892 23.75 -4.66 -8.17
CA THR A 892 22.96 -3.62 -7.50
C THR A 892 21.67 -4.16 -6.87
N ASN A 893 21.47 -3.83 -5.59
CA ASN A 893 20.23 -4.08 -4.83
C ASN A 893 19.03 -3.23 -5.33
N ARG A 894 19.18 -2.52 -6.46
CA ARG A 894 18.14 -1.68 -7.06
C ARG A 894 18.18 -1.84 -8.58
N VAL A 895 17.53 -2.91 -9.07
CA VAL A 895 17.25 -3.11 -10.49
C VAL A 895 16.43 -1.93 -11.00
N VAL A 896 16.88 -1.31 -12.10
CA VAL A 896 16.21 -0.18 -12.76
C VAL A 896 16.48 -0.24 -14.27
N GLY A 897 15.42 -0.22 -15.09
CA GLY A 897 15.49 -0.26 -16.55
C GLY A 897 14.11 -0.55 -17.13
N THR A 898 14.00 -0.56 -18.47
CA THR A 898 12.72 -0.84 -19.14
C THR A 898 12.49 -2.34 -19.34
N TYR A 899 11.36 -2.84 -18.82
CA TYR A 899 10.92 -4.22 -19.00
C TYR A 899 10.85 -4.61 -20.49
N GLY A 900 11.20 -5.86 -20.79
CA GLY A 900 11.36 -6.36 -22.16
C GLY A 900 12.76 -6.14 -22.76
N TYR A 901 13.50 -5.11 -22.33
CA TYR A 901 14.90 -4.88 -22.77
C TYR A 901 15.93 -5.35 -21.74
N MET A 902 15.59 -5.38 -20.44
CA MET A 902 16.49 -5.88 -19.39
C MET A 902 16.85 -7.36 -19.60
N SER A 903 18.14 -7.68 -19.46
CA SER A 903 18.65 -9.06 -19.52
C SER A 903 18.26 -9.90 -18.29
N PRO A 904 18.23 -11.24 -18.39
CA PRO A 904 17.92 -12.13 -17.28
C PRO A 904 18.77 -11.88 -16.03
N GLU A 905 20.10 -11.83 -16.17
CA GLU A 905 21.00 -11.67 -15.02
C GLU A 905 20.83 -10.30 -14.33
N TYR A 906 20.44 -9.27 -15.08
CA TYR A 906 20.16 -7.95 -14.50
C TYR A 906 18.77 -7.89 -13.85
N ALA A 907 17.76 -8.45 -14.50
CA ALA A 907 16.38 -8.47 -14.01
C ALA A 907 16.19 -9.41 -12.80
N MET A 908 16.93 -10.53 -12.75
CA MET A 908 16.78 -11.57 -11.74
C MET A 908 17.80 -11.45 -10.59
N GLU A 909 19.04 -11.03 -10.85
CA GLU A 909 20.11 -11.03 -9.83
C GLU A 909 20.63 -9.64 -9.50
N GLY A 910 20.20 -8.60 -10.24
CA GLY A 910 20.76 -7.25 -10.15
C GLY A 910 22.19 -7.13 -10.69
N THR A 911 22.70 -8.17 -11.35
CA THR A 911 24.03 -8.20 -11.98
C THR A 911 23.97 -7.48 -13.32
N PHE A 912 24.67 -6.36 -13.46
CA PHE A 912 24.80 -5.64 -14.73
C PHE A 912 26.24 -5.68 -15.24
N SER A 913 26.39 -5.91 -16.54
CA SER A 913 27.66 -5.93 -17.25
C SER A 913 27.49 -5.36 -18.66
N MET A 914 28.59 -5.27 -19.41
CA MET A 914 28.54 -4.96 -20.84
C MET A 914 27.68 -5.97 -21.63
N LYS A 915 27.53 -7.22 -21.14
CA LYS A 915 26.67 -8.25 -21.75
C LYS A 915 25.18 -8.01 -21.50
N SER A 916 24.82 -7.18 -20.52
CA SER A 916 23.43 -6.78 -20.22
C SER A 916 22.94 -5.70 -21.19
N ASP A 917 23.81 -4.75 -21.56
CA ASP A 917 23.51 -3.79 -22.63
C ASP A 917 23.52 -4.46 -24.02
N ILE A 918 24.38 -5.46 -24.25
CA ILE A 918 24.34 -6.27 -25.49
C ILE A 918 23.00 -6.99 -25.66
N PHE A 919 22.42 -7.51 -24.58
CA PHE A 919 21.08 -8.10 -24.62
C PHE A 919 20.02 -7.05 -24.98
N SER A 920 20.01 -5.91 -24.28
CA SER A 920 19.12 -4.77 -24.58
C SER A 920 19.23 -4.34 -26.05
N PHE A 921 20.44 -4.32 -26.60
CA PHE A 921 20.69 -4.01 -28.00
C PHE A 921 20.23 -5.12 -28.96
N GLY A 922 20.39 -6.39 -28.60
CA GLY A 922 19.85 -7.51 -29.38
C GLY A 922 18.33 -7.44 -29.54
N VAL A 923 17.61 -7.11 -28.46
CA VAL A 923 16.16 -6.83 -28.51
C VAL A 923 15.86 -5.65 -29.43
N LEU A 924 16.63 -4.56 -29.32
CA LEU A 924 16.47 -3.38 -30.17
C LEU A 924 16.75 -3.67 -31.66
N ILE A 925 17.70 -4.56 -32.00
CA ILE A 925 17.89 -5.01 -33.39
C ILE A 925 16.64 -5.75 -33.88
N LEU A 926 16.07 -6.67 -33.09
CA LEU A 926 14.84 -7.40 -33.48
C LEU A 926 13.66 -6.44 -33.74
N GLU A 927 13.51 -5.39 -32.91
CA GLU A 927 12.52 -4.34 -33.16
C GLU A 927 12.82 -3.55 -34.44
N ILE A 928 14.07 -3.21 -34.71
CA ILE A 928 14.47 -2.44 -35.91
C ILE A 928 14.23 -3.25 -37.18
N ILE A 929 14.60 -4.53 -37.23
CA ILE A 929 14.51 -5.33 -38.46
C ILE A 929 13.09 -5.82 -38.78
N SER A 930 12.20 -5.93 -37.78
CA SER A 930 10.79 -6.29 -37.97
C SER A 930 9.84 -5.09 -38.02
N GLY A 931 10.24 -3.97 -37.41
CA GLY A 931 9.36 -2.83 -37.16
C GLY A 931 8.18 -3.16 -36.24
N ARG A 932 8.30 -4.20 -35.40
CA ARG A 932 7.27 -4.62 -34.42
C ARG A 932 7.78 -4.33 -33.00
N ARG A 933 6.93 -3.77 -32.13
CA ARG A 933 7.27 -3.56 -30.71
C ARG A 933 7.36 -4.89 -29.99
N ASN A 934 8.40 -5.09 -29.17
CA ASN A 934 8.59 -6.29 -28.35
C ASN A 934 7.41 -6.54 -27.38
N SER A 935 6.78 -5.46 -26.90
CA SER A 935 5.61 -5.49 -26.01
C SER A 935 4.25 -5.70 -26.70
N SER A 936 4.20 -5.80 -28.04
CA SER A 936 2.94 -5.86 -28.80
C SER A 936 2.66 -7.22 -29.45
N PHE A 937 3.40 -8.27 -29.08
CA PHE A 937 3.14 -9.62 -29.57
C PHE A 937 1.92 -10.27 -28.89
N ILE A 938 0.79 -10.22 -29.60
CA ILE A 938 -0.33 -11.14 -29.43
C ILE A 938 -0.59 -11.74 -30.81
N HIS A 939 -0.08 -12.94 -31.06
CA HIS A 939 -0.39 -13.73 -32.26
C HIS A 939 -1.29 -14.91 -31.89
N LEU A 940 -2.00 -15.48 -32.87
CA LEU A 940 -3.10 -16.41 -32.63
C LEU A 940 -2.64 -17.63 -31.79
N ASP A 941 -3.39 -17.89 -30.71
CA ASP A 941 -3.32 -19.04 -29.80
C ASP A 941 -1.95 -19.40 -29.15
N ARG A 942 -0.89 -18.60 -29.30
CA ARG A 942 0.42 -18.85 -28.65
C ARG A 942 1.08 -17.61 -28.04
N THR A 943 1.48 -17.72 -26.78
CA THR A 943 2.02 -16.62 -25.96
C THR A 943 3.54 -16.46 -26.07
N TYR A 944 4.00 -15.94 -27.21
CA TYR A 944 5.40 -15.55 -27.41
C TYR A 944 5.61 -14.04 -27.35
N ASN A 945 6.82 -13.61 -26.99
CA ASN A 945 7.32 -12.26 -27.21
C ASN A 945 8.09 -12.20 -28.56
N LEU A 946 8.51 -11.01 -29.00
CA LEU A 946 9.25 -10.84 -30.26
C LEU A 946 10.52 -11.70 -30.32
N ILE A 947 11.22 -11.86 -29.20
CA ILE A 947 12.40 -12.72 -29.05
C ILE A 947 12.04 -14.19 -29.36
N GLY A 948 10.96 -14.68 -28.79
CA GLY A 948 10.50 -16.06 -28.96
C GLY A 948 9.98 -16.36 -30.37
N TYR A 949 9.28 -15.42 -31.01
CA TYR A 949 8.83 -15.55 -32.41
C TYR A 949 10.01 -15.51 -33.39
N ALA A 950 10.96 -14.57 -33.23
CA ALA A 950 12.17 -14.53 -34.05
C ALA A 950 13.01 -15.81 -33.93
N TRP A 951 13.02 -16.43 -32.74
CA TRP A 951 13.65 -17.73 -32.51
C TRP A 951 12.87 -18.91 -33.11
N GLU A 952 11.54 -18.94 -33.02
CA GLU A 952 10.71 -19.98 -33.64
C GLU A 952 10.87 -19.98 -35.17
N LEU A 953 10.81 -18.80 -35.81
CA LEU A 953 11.06 -18.64 -37.25
C LEU A 953 12.48 -19.08 -37.65
N TRP A 954 13.50 -18.69 -36.87
CA TRP A 954 14.89 -19.11 -37.13
C TRP A 954 15.05 -20.64 -37.07
N GLN A 955 14.39 -21.30 -36.11
CA GLN A 955 14.40 -22.75 -35.93
C GLN A 955 13.53 -23.51 -36.95
N GLN A 956 12.60 -22.84 -37.63
CA GLN A 956 11.74 -23.41 -38.68
C GLN A 956 12.29 -23.17 -40.10
N GLU A 957 13.46 -22.54 -40.21
CA GLU A 957 14.07 -22.02 -41.46
C GLU A 957 13.22 -21.00 -42.23
N ASP A 958 12.21 -20.38 -41.60
CA ASP A 958 11.39 -19.29 -42.16
C ASP A 958 11.77 -17.92 -41.57
N ALA A 959 13.08 -17.69 -41.46
CA ALA A 959 13.67 -16.50 -40.86
C ALA A 959 13.28 -15.18 -41.58
N LEU A 960 12.66 -15.24 -42.76
CA LEU A 960 12.22 -14.10 -43.55
C LEU A 960 10.81 -13.61 -43.19
N GLU A 961 9.94 -14.42 -42.57
CA GLU A 961 8.61 -13.95 -42.09
C GLU A 961 8.72 -12.80 -41.04
N LEU A 962 9.90 -12.64 -40.45
CA LEU A 962 10.24 -11.56 -39.52
C LEU A 962 10.48 -10.21 -40.21
N GLU A 963 10.68 -10.18 -41.53
CA GLU A 963 11.01 -8.94 -42.26
C GLU A 963 9.91 -7.87 -42.17
N ASP A 964 10.30 -6.61 -42.34
CA ASP A 964 9.35 -5.51 -42.45
C ASP A 964 8.95 -5.31 -43.92
N PRO A 965 7.65 -5.47 -44.28
CA PRO A 965 7.19 -5.30 -45.66
C PRO A 965 7.49 -3.92 -46.28
N THR A 966 7.88 -2.93 -45.45
CA THR A 966 8.29 -1.59 -45.92
C THR A 966 9.68 -1.52 -46.55
N PHE A 967 10.52 -2.57 -46.51
CA PHE A 967 11.88 -2.52 -47.07
C PHE A 967 11.94 -2.43 -48.61
N GLY A 968 10.96 -3.02 -49.31
CA GLY A 968 10.83 -2.96 -50.77
C GLY A 968 12.12 -3.30 -51.53
N ASN A 969 12.40 -2.54 -52.60
CA ASN A 969 13.53 -2.80 -53.51
C ASN A 969 14.92 -2.51 -52.89
N THR A 970 15.02 -2.08 -51.63
CA THR A 970 16.30 -1.79 -50.95
C THR A 970 16.78 -2.94 -50.06
N PHE A 971 15.98 -4.00 -49.96
CA PHE A 971 16.24 -5.13 -49.06
C PHE A 971 17.41 -6.00 -49.53
N VAL A 972 18.32 -6.33 -48.59
CA VAL A 972 19.47 -7.21 -48.85
C VAL A 972 19.36 -8.44 -47.97
N VAL A 973 18.75 -9.50 -48.50
CA VAL A 973 18.42 -10.76 -47.81
C VAL A 973 19.57 -11.30 -46.95
N GLN A 974 20.79 -11.39 -47.51
CA GLN A 974 21.96 -11.91 -46.79
C GLN A 974 22.35 -11.02 -45.60
N GLN A 975 22.27 -9.69 -45.76
CA GLN A 975 22.58 -8.73 -44.70
C GLN A 975 21.50 -8.77 -43.59
N PHE A 976 20.23 -8.95 -43.96
CA PHE A 976 19.12 -9.13 -43.01
C PHE A 976 19.28 -10.41 -42.20
N LEU A 977 19.48 -11.57 -42.86
CA LEU A 977 19.69 -12.86 -42.18
C LEU A 977 20.92 -12.81 -41.26
N ARG A 978 21.99 -12.14 -41.69
CA ARG A 978 23.20 -11.91 -40.88
C ARG A 978 22.91 -11.03 -39.66
N THR A 979 22.12 -9.97 -39.83
CA THR A 979 21.69 -9.07 -38.75
C THR A 979 20.80 -9.79 -37.73
N LEU A 980 19.85 -10.61 -38.19
CA LEU A 980 19.00 -11.45 -37.34
C LEU A 980 19.82 -12.48 -36.56
N HIS A 981 20.76 -13.18 -37.21
CA HIS A 981 21.65 -14.14 -36.54
C HIS A 981 22.45 -13.47 -35.41
N VAL A 982 23.03 -12.29 -35.65
CA VAL A 982 23.72 -11.53 -34.59
C VAL A 982 22.75 -11.06 -33.49
N ALA A 983 21.53 -10.64 -33.83
CA ALA A 983 20.51 -10.29 -32.83
C ALA A 983 20.19 -11.48 -31.91
N LEU A 984 20.01 -12.69 -32.48
CA LEU A 984 19.78 -13.93 -31.73
C LEU A 984 20.98 -14.28 -30.83
N LEU A 985 22.22 -14.10 -31.32
CA LEU A 985 23.43 -14.26 -30.50
C LEU A 985 23.49 -13.25 -29.32
N CYS A 986 22.97 -12.04 -29.50
CA CYS A 986 22.90 -11.02 -28.46
C CYS A 986 21.81 -11.30 -27.40
N VAL A 987 20.69 -11.94 -27.74
CA VAL A 987 19.59 -12.25 -26.81
C VAL A 987 19.63 -13.66 -26.18
N GLN A 988 20.76 -14.37 -26.33
CA GLN A 988 21.00 -15.67 -25.67
C GLN A 988 20.80 -15.58 -24.14
N GLU A 989 20.23 -16.63 -23.56
CA GLU A 989 19.89 -16.68 -22.13
C GLU A 989 21.10 -16.39 -21.23
N SER A 990 22.22 -17.08 -21.45
CA SER A 990 23.44 -16.91 -20.65
C SER A 990 24.31 -15.73 -21.11
N ALA A 991 24.69 -14.85 -20.17
CA ALA A 991 25.50 -13.66 -20.45
C ALA A 991 26.90 -13.98 -21.00
N VAL A 992 27.48 -15.15 -20.70
CA VAL A 992 28.81 -15.53 -21.23
C VAL A 992 28.77 -15.82 -22.74
N ASP A 993 27.67 -16.36 -23.25
CA ASP A 993 27.51 -16.80 -24.65
C ASP A 993 27.26 -15.65 -25.63
N ARG A 994 26.75 -14.52 -25.14
CA ARG A 994 26.54 -13.29 -25.93
C ARG A 994 27.90 -12.72 -26.40
N PRO A 995 28.02 -12.15 -27.62
CA PRO A 995 29.27 -11.54 -28.08
C PRO A 995 29.67 -10.32 -27.24
N THR A 996 30.94 -9.87 -27.32
CA THR A 996 31.27 -8.49 -26.90
C THR A 996 30.85 -7.51 -27.99
N THR A 997 30.73 -6.22 -27.68
CA THR A 997 30.39 -5.19 -28.69
C THR A 997 31.41 -5.15 -29.84
N SER A 998 32.68 -5.47 -29.57
CA SER A 998 33.75 -5.53 -30.57
C SER A 998 33.58 -6.71 -31.52
N ASP A 999 33.18 -7.87 -30.99
CA ASP A 999 32.92 -9.07 -31.79
C ASP A 999 31.64 -8.91 -32.59
N MET A 1000 30.58 -8.42 -31.95
CA MET A 1000 29.27 -8.15 -32.55
C MET A 1000 29.34 -7.21 -33.76
N ILE A 1001 30.11 -6.12 -33.68
CA ILE A 1001 30.33 -5.22 -34.82
C ILE A 1001 31.12 -5.93 -35.93
N SER A 1002 32.13 -6.73 -35.56
CA SER A 1002 32.87 -7.53 -36.54
C SER A 1002 31.97 -8.56 -37.23
N MET A 1003 31.06 -9.18 -36.49
CA MET A 1003 30.06 -10.12 -36.99
C MET A 1003 29.04 -9.42 -37.92
N LEU A 1004 28.58 -8.21 -37.60
CA LEU A 1004 27.64 -7.44 -38.43
C LEU A 1004 28.26 -6.91 -39.73
N LEU A 1005 29.50 -6.40 -39.67
CA LEU A 1005 30.11 -5.64 -40.78
C LEU A 1005 31.09 -6.44 -41.67
N ASN A 1006 31.49 -7.65 -41.29
CA ASN A 1006 32.38 -8.48 -42.10
C ASN A 1006 31.75 -9.82 -42.48
N ASP A 1007 31.19 -9.86 -43.69
CA ASP A 1007 30.51 -11.04 -44.26
C ASP A 1007 31.39 -12.31 -44.34
N THR A 1008 32.72 -12.17 -44.31
CA THR A 1008 33.65 -13.31 -44.34
C THR A 1008 33.77 -14.06 -43.01
N ILE A 1009 33.24 -13.52 -41.91
CA ILE A 1009 33.27 -14.16 -40.60
C ILE A 1009 32.15 -15.21 -40.48
N SER A 1010 32.53 -16.47 -40.29
CA SER A 1010 31.65 -17.58 -39.90
C SER A 1010 31.03 -17.29 -38.53
N LEU A 1011 29.71 -17.50 -38.40
CA LEU A 1011 28.97 -17.21 -37.17
C LEU A 1011 28.67 -18.50 -36.38
N PRO A 1012 28.79 -18.51 -35.04
CA PRO A 1012 28.41 -19.66 -34.23
C PRO A 1012 26.88 -19.85 -34.24
N ALA A 1013 26.40 -21.09 -34.12
CA ALA A 1013 24.96 -21.33 -33.96
C ALA A 1013 24.43 -20.62 -32.69
N PRO A 1014 23.31 -19.88 -32.76
CA PRO A 1014 22.74 -19.25 -31.60
C PRO A 1014 22.13 -20.32 -30.68
N LYS A 1015 22.31 -20.17 -29.36
CA LYS A 1015 21.64 -20.99 -28.34
C LYS A 1015 20.27 -20.39 -28.00
N ARG A 1016 19.49 -21.13 -27.20
CA ARG A 1016 18.19 -20.71 -26.68
C ARG A 1016 18.25 -19.25 -26.14
N PRO A 1017 17.33 -18.37 -26.56
CA PRO A 1017 17.25 -17.02 -26.05
C PRO A 1017 16.54 -16.97 -24.70
N ALA A 1018 16.75 -15.86 -24.00
CA ALA A 1018 16.01 -15.58 -22.78
C ALA A 1018 14.48 -15.52 -23.02
N PHE A 1019 13.71 -15.77 -21.95
CA PHE A 1019 12.27 -15.55 -21.91
C PHE A 1019 11.44 -16.33 -22.97
N PHE A 1020 11.96 -17.45 -23.48
CA PHE A 1020 11.26 -18.35 -24.42
C PHE A 1020 10.35 -19.35 -23.67
N ASN A 1021 9.03 -19.17 -23.78
CA ASN A 1021 8.00 -19.96 -23.08
C ASN A 1021 7.50 -21.20 -23.86
N GLY A 1022 8.29 -21.79 -24.76
CA GLY A 1022 7.95 -23.05 -25.41
C GLY A 1022 7.77 -24.19 -24.40
N ARG A 1023 6.64 -24.90 -24.45
CA ARG A 1023 6.43 -26.13 -23.68
C ARG A 1023 7.40 -27.20 -24.13
N VAL A 1024 8.15 -27.78 -23.20
CA VAL A 1024 8.89 -29.03 -23.44
C VAL A 1024 7.90 -30.18 -23.27
N GLU A 1025 7.47 -30.81 -24.36
CA GLU A 1025 6.82 -32.11 -24.28
C GLU A 1025 7.87 -33.17 -23.89
N SER A 1026 7.74 -33.72 -22.69
CA SER A 1026 8.65 -34.72 -22.17
C SER A 1026 8.36 -36.09 -22.82
N ASN A 1027 9.15 -36.49 -23.81
CA ASN A 1027 9.14 -37.85 -24.33
C ASN A 1027 10.51 -38.33 -24.80
N SER A 1028 10.76 -39.63 -24.57
CA SER A 1028 11.89 -40.45 -25.04
C SER A 1028 13.33 -40.05 -24.64
N THR A 1029 14.05 -41.09 -24.21
CA THR A 1029 15.49 -41.21 -24.00
C THR A 1029 16.36 -40.71 -25.16
N PRO A 1030 17.58 -40.21 -24.91
CA PRO A 1030 18.53 -39.87 -25.97
C PRO A 1030 19.13 -41.13 -26.62
N GLU A 1031 18.78 -41.40 -27.88
CA GLU A 1031 19.58 -42.28 -28.74
C GLU A 1031 20.67 -41.48 -29.46
N GLU A 1032 21.89 -42.03 -29.53
CA GLU A 1032 22.99 -41.42 -30.27
C GLU A 1032 22.77 -41.50 -31.78
N SER A 1033 22.53 -40.36 -32.44
CA SER A 1033 22.57 -40.24 -33.89
C SER A 1033 23.57 -39.16 -34.32
N LYS A 1034 24.35 -39.47 -35.36
CA LYS A 1034 25.46 -38.62 -35.84
C LYS A 1034 24.95 -37.52 -36.77
N PRO A 1035 25.58 -36.33 -36.78
CA PRO A 1035 25.11 -35.21 -37.59
C PRO A 1035 25.34 -35.49 -39.09
N ASN A 1036 24.29 -35.28 -39.89
CA ASN A 1036 24.43 -35.04 -41.33
C ASN A 1036 24.49 -33.52 -41.58
N HIS A 1037 25.25 -33.12 -42.60
CA HIS A 1037 25.53 -31.71 -42.88
C HIS A 1037 24.50 -31.04 -43.82
N TYR A 1038 24.48 -29.70 -43.72
CA TYR A 1038 23.95 -28.69 -44.67
C TYR A 1038 22.51 -28.18 -44.45
N SER A 1039 22.37 -26.86 -44.70
CA SER A 1039 21.30 -25.92 -44.36
C SER A 1039 21.02 -25.67 -42.87
N VAL A 1040 21.19 -24.40 -42.49
CA VAL A 1040 20.35 -23.66 -41.52
C VAL A 1040 20.36 -22.21 -42.03
N ASN A 1041 19.35 -21.81 -42.81
CA ASN A 1041 19.22 -20.45 -43.37
C ASN A 1041 20.40 -19.96 -44.25
N GLY A 1042 21.13 -20.87 -44.90
CA GLY A 1042 22.11 -20.54 -45.95
C GLY A 1042 23.44 -19.91 -45.51
N MET A 1043 23.70 -19.72 -44.21
CA MET A 1043 25.02 -19.30 -43.71
C MET A 1043 25.84 -20.48 -43.17
N THR A 1044 27.17 -20.39 -43.30
CA THR A 1044 28.08 -21.41 -42.76
C THR A 1044 28.19 -21.31 -41.24
N ILE A 1045 27.91 -22.43 -40.56
CA ILE A 1045 28.02 -22.62 -39.12
C ILE A 1045 29.16 -23.62 -38.85
N THR A 1046 29.97 -23.38 -37.83
CA THR A 1046 31.09 -24.26 -37.44
C THR A 1046 31.16 -24.49 -35.94
N VAL A 1047 31.29 -25.75 -35.51
CA VAL A 1047 31.56 -26.13 -34.12
C VAL A 1047 33.06 -25.96 -33.82
N MET A 1048 33.41 -25.33 -32.69
CA MET A 1048 34.79 -25.26 -32.21
C MET A 1048 35.03 -26.28 -31.09
N GLU A 1049 35.80 -27.33 -31.38
CA GLU A 1049 36.42 -28.17 -30.34
C GLU A 1049 37.69 -27.52 -29.78
N GLY A 1050 37.81 -27.48 -28.46
CA GLY A 1050 39.03 -27.04 -27.80
C GLY A 1050 40.16 -28.06 -27.94
N ARG A 1051 41.31 -27.63 -28.47
CA ARG A 1051 42.54 -28.43 -28.38
C ARG A 1051 43.03 -28.47 -26.93
N ARG A 1052 43.49 -29.64 -26.50
CA ARG A 1052 44.17 -29.87 -25.21
C ARG A 1052 45.54 -29.21 -25.17
#